data_AF-A0A1E5DYR0-F1
#
_entry.id   AF-A0A1E5DYR0-F1
#
_cell.length_a   1.000
_cell.length_b   1.000
_cell.length_c   1.000
_cell.angle_alpha   90.00
_cell.angle_beta   90.00
_cell.angle_gamma   90.00
#
_symmetry.space_group_name_H-M   'P 1'
#
loop_
_entity.id
_entity.type
_entity.pdbx_description
1 polymer ?
#
loop_
_entity_poly.entity_id
_entity_poly.type
_entity_poly.pdbx_seq_one_letter_code
_entity_poly.pdbx_strand_id
1 'polypeptide(L)'
;MLSTFWSSWVIVLTVIFLVLMVYVIWYYWRKNHEADEDKELHSFDGIGENDAKLPLVLLYSYLIAFIASAVFFVLYPGMGNWQGLMNWHSTDELQQQDTKIIDKKLEALNADAMTLTQLAEEQEVVDYGNRLFITHCAACHGDDAQGQKHFPNLIDKEWIYDSSDSGIIQSITHGRNGVMVGWKDVLTEQQVEDVSTYVASLQSNRAVPAAKVQLEQGKQIFEYNCSVCHGDNGSGNPQIGAYNLSDSTWVHGGSINEIKTTVREGLDSVMPAFDKQLSNAQITALGAFITHARIAKQQSIASLDQDLVKRGEYLAYAGDCVACHTAEDGELFGGGLPFPTPFGTLYSTNISTHVERGIGSYTYQEFHDAVRLGVAKHGNLYPAMPYTSYQYITEEDTKALWTYMQSLTPVNTMNQDNTMMFPSNIRLGMWAWNLAFFDESALTFDEKQSDRWKRGKYLTLGFGHCSECHTPRNIAQALEADKPFQGNIIDHWNAPDITANELHEHGWTMGDIADFLQTGHSAKGTAFAGMADVVKNSTRYMTREDLEAIGDYLLTGDENNRLDPNTKPLEPTGFTAADMKTKEFQIFADTCGACHGADGKGRKDIAPALLGNGIISHSEPYNTVAVVLRGLSPDYLEPNRDYMPMSSFNNIAGDGEMADMISFIRNKLGDRHDAVTRDMVKDIRIDLEKSGVTGGFHDAK
;
A
#
# COMPACT_ATOMS: atom_id res chain seq x y z
N MET A 1 -38.47 34.83 -16.17
CA MET A 1 -39.49 34.70 -17.24
C MET A 1 -39.31 35.80 -18.26
N LEU A 2 -39.40 35.49 -19.55
CA LEU A 2 -39.35 36.47 -20.63
C LEU A 2 -40.58 37.39 -20.54
N SER A 3 -40.44 38.65 -20.95
CA SER A 3 -41.61 39.52 -21.14
C SER A 3 -42.57 38.87 -22.14
N THR A 4 -43.87 39.15 -22.02
CA THR A 4 -44.91 38.65 -22.94
C THR A 4 -44.55 38.90 -24.40
N PHE A 5 -43.98 40.07 -24.72
CA PHE A 5 -43.48 40.39 -26.05
C PHE A 5 -42.42 39.40 -26.55
N TRP A 6 -41.33 39.22 -25.80
CA TRP A 6 -40.24 38.32 -26.19
C TRP A 6 -40.66 36.85 -26.25
N SER A 7 -41.56 36.41 -25.36
CA SER A 7 -42.13 35.07 -25.41
C SER A 7 -42.92 34.85 -26.70
N SER A 8 -43.84 35.76 -27.02
CA SER A 8 -44.64 35.67 -28.25
C SER A 8 -43.77 35.76 -29.51
N TRP A 9 -42.74 36.59 -29.49
CA TRP A 9 -41.77 36.71 -30.59
C TRP A 9 -41.08 35.38 -30.91
N VAL A 10 -40.54 34.70 -29.90
CA VAL A 10 -39.86 33.40 -30.06
C VAL A 10 -40.83 32.35 -30.57
N ILE A 11 -42.03 32.26 -29.97
CA ILE A 11 -43.05 31.28 -30.38
C ILE A 11 -43.41 31.45 -31.85
N VAL A 12 -43.69 32.68 -32.28
CA VAL A 12 -44.15 32.97 -33.65
C VAL A 12 -43.06 32.64 -34.67
N LEU A 13 -41.81 33.06 -34.43
CA LEU A 13 -40.71 32.78 -35.37
C LEU A 13 -40.42 31.28 -35.48
N THR A 14 -40.43 30.55 -34.37
CA THR A 14 -40.18 29.09 -34.37
C THR A 14 -41.28 28.35 -35.12
N VAL A 15 -42.56 28.71 -34.91
CA VAL A 15 -43.68 28.09 -35.64
C VAL A 15 -43.61 28.41 -37.13
N ILE A 16 -43.34 29.66 -37.51
CA ILE A 16 -43.18 30.06 -38.92
C ILE A 16 -42.07 29.24 -39.57
N PHE A 17 -40.92 29.10 -38.90
CA PHE A 17 -39.80 28.31 -39.40
C PHE A 17 -40.18 26.84 -39.62
N LEU A 18 -40.80 26.18 -38.64
CA LEU A 18 -41.20 24.77 -38.75
C LEU A 18 -42.21 24.55 -39.88
N VAL A 19 -43.18 25.45 -40.02
CA VAL A 19 -44.16 25.40 -41.13
C VAL A 19 -43.47 25.57 -42.48
N LEU A 20 -42.52 26.50 -42.58
CA LEU A 20 -41.76 26.74 -43.81
C LEU A 20 -40.90 25.52 -44.17
N MET A 21 -40.26 24.88 -43.20
CA MET A 21 -39.45 23.67 -43.45
C MET A 21 -40.31 22.49 -43.91
N VAL A 22 -41.46 22.25 -43.28
CA VAL A 22 -42.41 21.21 -43.73
C VAL A 22 -42.92 21.51 -45.14
N TYR A 23 -43.19 22.78 -45.44
CA TYR A 23 -43.58 23.20 -46.80
C TYR A 23 -42.47 22.95 -47.83
N VAL A 24 -41.22 23.28 -47.51
CA VAL A 24 -40.05 23.03 -48.38
C VAL A 24 -39.92 21.54 -48.68
N ILE A 25 -40.00 20.69 -47.65
CA ILE A 25 -39.92 19.24 -47.83
C ILE A 25 -41.06 18.73 -48.70
N TRP A 26 -42.29 19.18 -48.45
CA TRP A 26 -43.45 18.81 -49.25
C TRP A 26 -43.32 19.27 -50.71
N TYR A 27 -42.83 20.49 -50.93
CA TYR A 27 -42.61 21.06 -52.26
C TYR A 27 -41.61 20.23 -53.06
N TYR A 28 -40.45 19.93 -52.47
CA TYR A 28 -39.41 19.12 -53.12
C TYR A 28 -39.81 17.66 -53.26
N TRP A 29 -40.55 17.08 -52.31
CA TRP A 29 -41.11 15.74 -52.44
C TRP A 29 -42.07 15.64 -53.63
N ARG A 30 -42.95 16.64 -53.82
CA ARG A 30 -43.81 16.70 -55.01
C ARG A 30 -43.01 16.88 -56.30
N LYS A 31 -42.05 17.81 -56.34
CA LYS A 31 -41.24 18.02 -57.55
C LYS A 31 -40.30 16.88 -57.88
N ASN A 32 -39.98 15.99 -56.93
CA ASN A 32 -39.05 14.88 -57.15
C ASN A 32 -39.49 13.92 -58.27
N HIS A 33 -40.79 13.85 -58.60
CA HIS A 33 -41.26 13.02 -59.71
C HIS A 33 -41.01 13.67 -61.10
N GLU A 34 -40.70 14.96 -61.15
CA GLU A 34 -40.43 15.73 -62.38
C GLU A 34 -38.94 15.81 -62.72
N ALA A 35 -38.06 15.38 -61.80
CA ALA A 35 -36.61 15.40 -61.95
C ALA A 35 -36.11 14.32 -62.93
N ASP A 36 -35.14 14.70 -63.74
CA ASP A 36 -34.56 13.93 -64.85
C ASP A 36 -33.03 13.92 -64.70
N GLU A 37 -32.48 12.78 -64.30
CA GLU A 37 -31.06 12.64 -63.97
C GLU A 37 -30.12 12.82 -65.16
N ASP A 38 -30.65 12.66 -66.38
CA ASP A 38 -29.94 12.83 -67.64
C ASP A 38 -29.96 14.29 -68.13
N LYS A 39 -30.66 15.18 -67.43
CA LYS A 39 -30.81 16.59 -67.79
C LYS A 39 -29.87 17.47 -66.97
N GLU A 40 -28.86 18.03 -67.64
CA GLU A 40 -27.99 19.06 -67.07
C GLU A 40 -28.74 20.41 -66.99
N LEU A 41 -28.81 21.00 -65.80
CA LEU A 41 -29.48 22.29 -65.56
C LEU A 41 -28.57 23.47 -65.93
N HIS A 42 -27.31 23.39 -65.53
CA HIS A 42 -26.28 24.39 -65.82
C HIS A 42 -24.89 23.76 -65.66
N SER A 43 -23.90 24.25 -66.41
CA SER A 43 -22.48 23.94 -66.17
C SER A 43 -21.70 25.18 -65.83
N PHE A 44 -20.85 25.05 -64.83
CA PHE A 44 -19.92 26.08 -64.39
C PHE A 44 -18.54 25.46 -64.16
N ASP A 45 -17.50 26.05 -64.76
CA ASP A 45 -16.11 25.61 -64.63
C ASP A 45 -15.88 24.11 -64.94
N GLY A 46 -16.58 23.59 -65.97
CA GLY A 46 -16.46 22.20 -66.39
C GLY A 46 -17.19 21.18 -65.52
N ILE A 47 -17.95 21.62 -64.51
CA ILE A 47 -18.83 20.77 -63.69
C ILE A 47 -20.29 21.07 -64.05
N GLY A 48 -21.02 20.05 -64.50
CA GLY A 48 -22.46 20.11 -64.76
C GLY A 48 -23.27 19.72 -63.53
N GLU A 49 -24.31 20.49 -63.21
CA GLU A 49 -25.31 20.12 -62.20
C GLU A 49 -26.50 19.45 -62.87
N ASN A 50 -26.73 18.17 -62.57
CA ASN A 50 -27.86 17.41 -63.10
C ASN A 50 -29.13 17.64 -62.26
N ASP A 51 -30.29 17.58 -62.91
CA ASP A 51 -31.62 17.62 -62.28
C ASP A 51 -31.96 16.27 -61.62
N ALA A 52 -31.05 15.77 -60.78
CA ALA A 52 -31.16 14.46 -60.17
C ALA A 52 -32.23 14.43 -59.06
N LYS A 53 -32.89 13.28 -58.92
CA LYS A 53 -33.87 13.06 -57.86
C LYS A 53 -33.22 13.13 -56.48
N LEU A 54 -33.84 13.89 -55.58
CA LEU A 54 -33.48 13.88 -54.18
C LEU A 54 -33.73 12.48 -53.59
N PRO A 55 -32.76 11.89 -52.86
CA PRO A 55 -32.95 10.62 -52.19
C PRO A 55 -34.14 10.68 -51.23
N LEU A 56 -35.13 9.81 -51.41
CA LEU A 56 -36.34 9.80 -50.56
C LEU A 56 -36.00 9.57 -49.08
N VAL A 57 -34.95 8.80 -48.79
CA VAL A 57 -34.43 8.59 -47.44
C VAL A 57 -34.08 9.92 -46.76
N LEU A 58 -33.47 10.86 -47.50
CA LEU A 58 -33.09 12.17 -46.98
C LEU A 58 -34.32 13.04 -46.69
N LEU A 59 -35.32 13.03 -47.60
CA LEU A 59 -36.58 13.76 -47.39
C LEU A 59 -37.36 13.21 -46.19
N TYR A 60 -37.44 11.89 -46.04
CA TYR A 60 -38.08 11.26 -44.89
C TYR A 60 -37.33 11.53 -43.59
N SER A 61 -35.99 11.49 -43.58
CA SER A 61 -35.21 11.81 -42.37
C SER A 61 -35.40 13.25 -41.93
N TYR A 62 -35.45 14.21 -42.87
CA TYR A 62 -35.73 15.61 -42.54
C TYR A 62 -37.15 15.79 -42.00
N LEU A 63 -38.15 15.17 -42.62
CA LEU A 63 -39.53 15.27 -42.16
C LEU A 63 -39.69 14.71 -40.73
N ILE A 64 -39.11 13.54 -40.47
CA ILE A 64 -39.11 12.92 -39.15
C ILE A 64 -38.42 13.83 -38.12
N ALA A 65 -37.27 14.41 -38.47
CA ALA A 65 -36.55 15.32 -37.58
C ALA A 65 -37.39 16.55 -37.21
N PHE A 66 -38.04 17.21 -38.17
CA PHE A 66 -38.88 18.38 -37.88
C PHE A 66 -40.15 18.03 -37.10
N ILE A 67 -40.76 16.87 -37.36
CA ILE A 67 -41.88 16.37 -36.54
C ILE A 67 -41.39 16.11 -35.11
N ALA A 68 -40.24 15.46 -34.93
CA ALA A 68 -39.66 15.21 -33.62
C ALA A 68 -39.34 16.52 -32.88
N SER A 69 -38.81 17.55 -33.56
CA SER A 69 -38.60 18.88 -32.97
C SER A 69 -39.91 19.55 -32.56
N ALA A 70 -40.96 19.46 -33.39
CA ALA A 70 -42.27 20.00 -33.05
C ALA A 70 -42.86 19.30 -31.81
N VAL A 71 -42.76 17.97 -31.74
CA VAL A 71 -43.17 17.18 -30.57
C VAL A 71 -42.34 17.58 -29.34
N PHE A 72 -41.03 17.73 -29.48
CA PHE A 72 -40.15 18.15 -28.39
C PHE A 72 -40.58 19.50 -27.81
N PHE A 73 -40.86 20.50 -28.64
CA PHE A 73 -41.32 21.82 -28.18
C PHE A 73 -42.71 21.82 -27.53
N VAL A 74 -43.56 20.85 -27.86
CA VAL A 74 -44.83 20.66 -27.14
C VAL A 74 -44.58 20.04 -25.77
N LEU A 75 -43.69 19.05 -25.68
CA LEU A 75 -43.44 18.29 -24.46
C LEU A 75 -42.54 19.02 -23.45
N TYR A 76 -41.56 19.77 -23.92
CA TYR A 76 -40.50 20.40 -23.11
C TYR A 76 -40.48 21.92 -23.28
N PRO A 77 -39.91 22.67 -22.31
CA PRO A 77 -39.72 24.10 -22.46
C PRO A 77 -38.72 24.42 -23.59
N GLY A 78 -38.98 25.52 -24.30
CA GLY A 78 -38.16 25.94 -25.45
C GLY A 78 -38.84 26.96 -26.38
N MET A 79 -40.17 27.11 -26.27
CA MET A 79 -40.93 28.13 -27.01
C MET A 79 -41.35 29.28 -26.09
N GLY A 80 -40.46 30.26 -25.91
CA GLY A 80 -40.74 31.43 -25.06
C GLY A 80 -40.97 31.01 -23.59
N ASN A 81 -42.11 31.40 -23.01
CA ASN A 81 -42.51 31.03 -21.64
C ASN A 81 -43.31 29.71 -21.56
N TRP A 82 -43.50 28.98 -22.67
CA TRP A 82 -44.16 27.67 -22.65
C TRP A 82 -43.33 26.66 -21.84
N GLN A 83 -43.96 26.02 -20.86
CA GLN A 83 -43.29 25.11 -19.90
C GLN A 83 -43.24 23.65 -20.38
N GLY A 84 -43.86 23.34 -21.52
CA GLY A 84 -44.05 21.95 -21.92
C GLY A 84 -45.21 21.26 -21.19
N LEU A 85 -45.51 20.03 -21.60
CA LEU A 85 -46.50 19.16 -20.96
C LEU A 85 -45.88 18.19 -19.95
N MET A 86 -44.55 18.01 -19.98
CA MET A 86 -43.84 16.99 -19.19
C MET A 86 -43.41 17.47 -17.79
N ASN A 87 -43.84 18.65 -17.33
CA ASN A 87 -43.40 19.26 -16.06
C ASN A 87 -41.87 19.15 -15.85
N TRP A 88 -41.11 19.40 -16.92
CA TRP A 88 -39.67 19.24 -16.91
C TRP A 88 -39.01 20.50 -16.33
N HIS A 89 -38.04 20.29 -15.44
CA HIS A 89 -37.21 21.35 -14.85
C HIS A 89 -35.75 21.10 -15.20
N SER A 90 -35.00 22.18 -15.40
CA SER A 90 -33.54 22.07 -15.49
C SER A 90 -32.95 21.72 -14.12
N THR A 91 -31.76 21.10 -14.11
CA THR A 91 -31.01 20.78 -12.88
C THR A 91 -30.82 21.99 -11.97
N ASP A 92 -30.57 23.16 -12.57
CA ASP A 92 -30.31 24.41 -11.84
C ASP A 92 -31.57 24.97 -11.16
N GLU A 93 -32.74 24.81 -11.80
CA GLU A 93 -34.03 25.21 -11.23
C GLU A 93 -34.44 24.31 -10.05
N LEU A 94 -34.19 23.00 -10.16
CA LEU A 94 -34.43 22.05 -9.06
C LEU A 94 -33.52 22.37 -7.86
N GLN A 95 -32.24 22.67 -8.09
CA GLN A 95 -31.30 23.00 -7.03
C GLN A 95 -31.69 24.30 -6.29
N GLN A 96 -32.10 25.35 -7.02
CA GLN A 96 -32.56 26.61 -6.40
C GLN A 96 -33.87 26.47 -5.64
N GLN A 97 -34.78 25.60 -6.11
CA GLN A 97 -36.04 25.33 -5.42
C GLN A 97 -35.80 24.53 -4.14
N ASP A 98 -34.94 23.52 -4.18
CA ASP A 98 -34.54 22.71 -3.02
C ASP A 98 -33.85 23.56 -1.95
N THR A 99 -32.94 24.47 -2.33
CA THR A 99 -32.29 25.40 -1.38
C THR A 99 -33.32 26.24 -0.62
N LYS A 100 -34.32 26.81 -1.31
CA LYS A 100 -35.37 27.63 -0.65
C LYS A 100 -36.31 26.82 0.23
N ILE A 101 -36.54 25.54 -0.10
CA ILE A 101 -37.37 24.64 0.70
C ILE A 101 -36.62 24.27 1.97
N ILE A 102 -35.34 23.93 1.87
CA ILE A 102 -34.54 23.52 3.03
C ILE A 102 -34.17 24.71 3.92
N ASP A 103 -33.85 25.88 3.38
CA ASP A 103 -33.63 27.09 4.18
C ASP A 103 -34.85 27.39 5.05
N LYS A 104 -36.06 27.35 4.47
CA LYS A 104 -37.32 27.51 5.21
C LYS A 104 -37.54 26.41 6.25
N LYS A 105 -37.12 25.17 5.95
CA LYS A 105 -37.25 24.05 6.88
C LYS A 105 -36.29 24.21 8.07
N LEU A 106 -35.05 24.62 7.83
CA LEU A 106 -34.06 24.89 8.88
C LEU A 106 -34.49 26.08 9.75
N GLU A 107 -35.06 27.13 9.15
CA GLU A 107 -35.72 28.21 9.88
C GLU A 107 -36.90 27.70 10.73
N ALA A 108 -37.76 26.84 10.16
CA ALA A 108 -38.90 26.25 10.88
C ALA A 108 -38.49 25.33 12.03
N LEU A 109 -37.36 24.63 11.90
CA LEU A 109 -36.76 23.80 12.94
C LEU A 109 -36.03 24.63 14.01
N ASN A 110 -35.85 25.94 13.80
CA ASN A 110 -35.00 26.79 14.63
C ASN A 110 -33.59 26.19 14.79
N ALA A 111 -33.01 25.76 13.66
CA ALA A 111 -31.76 25.01 13.62
C ALA A 111 -30.59 25.71 14.33
N ASP A 112 -30.57 27.05 14.35
CA ASP A 112 -29.57 27.86 15.05
C ASP A 112 -29.56 27.66 16.58
N ALA A 113 -30.64 27.11 17.16
CA ALA A 113 -30.74 26.80 18.58
C ALA A 113 -30.51 25.31 18.91
N MET A 114 -30.31 24.47 17.89
CA MET A 114 -30.05 23.03 18.03
C MET A 114 -28.55 22.76 18.01
N THR A 115 -28.14 21.66 18.64
CA THR A 115 -26.77 21.16 18.49
C THR A 115 -26.61 20.45 17.15
N LEU A 116 -25.38 20.36 16.64
CA LEU A 116 -25.10 19.59 15.42
C LEU A 116 -25.44 18.11 15.62
N THR A 117 -25.29 17.59 16.84
CA THR A 117 -25.72 16.22 17.17
C THR A 117 -27.22 16.03 17.02
N GLN A 118 -28.06 17.00 17.45
CA GLN A 118 -29.50 16.91 17.26
C GLN A 118 -29.88 17.01 15.77
N LEU A 119 -29.22 17.89 15.03
CA LEU A 119 -29.45 18.04 13.59
C LEU A 119 -28.93 16.85 12.77
N ALA A 120 -27.91 16.14 13.26
CA ALA A 120 -27.40 14.93 12.66
C ALA A 120 -28.39 13.75 12.71
N GLU A 121 -29.44 13.82 13.54
CA GLU A 121 -30.53 12.84 13.58
C GLU A 121 -31.64 13.14 12.56
N GLU A 122 -31.67 14.35 12.00
CA GLU A 122 -32.67 14.78 11.01
C GLU A 122 -32.23 14.43 9.59
N GLN A 123 -32.68 13.27 9.08
CA GLN A 123 -32.22 12.72 7.79
C GLN A 123 -32.29 13.72 6.63
N GLU A 124 -33.37 14.50 6.52
CA GLU A 124 -33.49 15.49 5.44
C GLU A 124 -32.45 16.63 5.53
N VAL A 125 -32.03 17.00 6.75
CA VAL A 125 -30.97 18.00 6.98
C VAL A 125 -29.62 17.40 6.58
N VAL A 126 -29.35 16.15 6.99
CA VAL A 126 -28.13 15.41 6.65
C VAL A 126 -28.02 15.21 5.14
N ASP A 127 -29.09 14.78 4.47
CA ASP A 127 -29.10 14.56 3.02
C ASP A 127 -28.84 15.85 2.23
N TYR A 128 -29.39 16.98 2.71
CA TYR A 128 -29.13 18.29 2.12
C TYR A 128 -27.69 18.74 2.38
N GLY A 129 -27.21 18.58 3.61
CA GLY A 129 -25.82 18.83 3.98
C GLY A 129 -24.84 18.02 3.13
N ASN A 130 -25.14 16.75 2.86
CA ASN A 130 -24.33 15.91 1.97
C ASN A 130 -24.29 16.45 0.54
N ARG A 131 -25.41 16.87 -0.04
CA ARG A 131 -25.42 17.49 -1.39
C ARG A 131 -24.61 18.78 -1.45
N LEU A 132 -24.70 19.62 -0.40
CA LEU A 132 -23.83 20.79 -0.28
C LEU A 132 -22.37 20.39 -0.15
N PHE A 133 -22.08 19.33 0.60
CA PHE A 133 -20.72 18.86 0.81
C PHE A 133 -20.08 18.36 -0.49
N ILE A 134 -20.79 17.55 -1.27
CA ILE A 134 -20.33 17.08 -2.59
C ILE A 134 -20.04 18.26 -3.54
N THR A 135 -20.87 19.30 -3.50
CA THR A 135 -20.74 20.44 -4.42
C THR A 135 -19.67 21.46 -4.00
N HIS A 136 -19.41 21.62 -2.70
CA HIS A 136 -18.55 22.69 -2.18
C HIS A 136 -17.28 22.21 -1.47
N CYS A 137 -17.25 20.98 -0.95
CA CYS A 137 -16.22 20.50 -0.03
C CYS A 137 -15.48 19.26 -0.54
N ALA A 138 -16.16 18.36 -1.26
CA ALA A 138 -15.63 17.05 -1.65
C ALA A 138 -14.38 17.11 -2.55
N ALA A 139 -14.25 18.16 -3.37
CA ALA A 139 -13.03 18.36 -4.18
C ALA A 139 -11.74 18.41 -3.34
N CYS A 140 -11.84 18.84 -2.08
CA CYS A 140 -10.74 18.87 -1.13
C CYS A 140 -10.82 17.71 -0.13
N HIS A 141 -11.99 17.43 0.43
CA HIS A 141 -12.15 16.49 1.55
C HIS A 141 -12.63 15.09 1.15
N GLY A 142 -12.70 14.77 -0.14
CA GLY A 142 -13.24 13.51 -0.68
C GLY A 142 -14.77 13.45 -0.57
N ASP A 143 -15.42 12.61 -1.37
CA ASP A 143 -16.89 12.50 -1.39
C ASP A 143 -17.45 12.00 -0.04
N ASP A 144 -16.72 11.12 0.64
CA ASP A 144 -17.09 10.56 1.95
C ASP A 144 -16.54 11.35 3.14
N ALA A 145 -16.00 12.56 2.91
CA ALA A 145 -15.39 13.40 3.92
C ALA A 145 -14.16 12.79 4.64
N GLN A 146 -13.54 11.74 4.06
CA GLN A 146 -12.35 11.07 4.59
C GLN A 146 -11.04 11.83 4.34
N GLY A 147 -11.09 12.95 3.63
CA GLY A 147 -9.92 13.72 3.24
C GLY A 147 -9.22 13.12 2.01
N GLN A 148 -8.09 13.73 1.68
CA GLN A 148 -7.12 13.21 0.72
C GLN A 148 -5.75 13.82 1.07
N LYS A 149 -4.70 13.51 0.32
CA LYS A 149 -3.38 14.09 0.60
C LYS A 149 -3.46 15.63 0.65
N HIS A 150 -2.94 16.20 1.74
CA HIS A 150 -2.98 17.63 2.12
C HIS A 150 -4.33 18.17 2.63
N PHE A 151 -5.37 17.36 2.72
CA PHE A 151 -6.68 17.76 3.21
C PHE A 151 -7.18 16.81 4.30
N PRO A 152 -7.57 17.31 5.48
CA PRO A 152 -7.89 16.46 6.62
C PRO A 152 -9.14 15.61 6.38
N ASN A 153 -9.13 14.45 7.03
CA ASN A 153 -10.32 13.65 7.28
C ASN A 153 -11.23 14.42 8.25
N LEU A 154 -12.50 14.56 7.91
CA LEU A 154 -13.48 15.32 8.70
C LEU A 154 -14.37 14.41 9.56
N ILE A 155 -14.24 13.09 9.44
CA ILE A 155 -15.10 12.11 10.10
C ILE A 155 -14.33 11.17 11.05
N ASP A 156 -13.01 11.36 11.16
CA ASP A 156 -12.20 10.69 12.16
C ASP A 156 -12.30 11.38 13.53
N LYS A 157 -11.53 10.85 14.47
CA LYS A 157 -11.48 11.35 15.85
C LYS A 157 -10.49 12.51 16.01
N GLU A 158 -9.52 12.64 15.10
CA GLU A 158 -8.40 13.56 15.25
C GLU A 158 -8.70 14.88 14.56
N TRP A 159 -8.81 15.95 15.34
CA TRP A 159 -9.16 17.27 14.82
C TRP A 159 -8.03 18.26 15.05
N ILE A 160 -7.64 18.92 13.95
CA ILE A 160 -6.59 19.94 13.94
C ILE A 160 -7.03 21.20 14.71
N TYR A 161 -8.32 21.54 14.63
CA TYR A 161 -8.94 22.68 15.31
C TYR A 161 -10.04 22.21 16.26
N ASP A 162 -10.70 23.14 16.94
CA ASP A 162 -11.84 22.82 17.81
C ASP A 162 -12.94 22.03 17.07
N SER A 163 -13.25 20.85 17.59
CA SER A 163 -14.22 19.90 17.05
C SER A 163 -15.62 20.01 17.66
N SER A 164 -15.83 21.02 18.52
CA SER A 164 -17.15 21.41 19.03
C SER A 164 -18.06 21.92 17.92
N ASP A 165 -19.37 21.96 18.15
CA ASP A 165 -20.34 22.53 17.22
C ASP A 165 -19.94 23.94 16.76
N SER A 166 -19.54 24.79 17.71
CA SER A 166 -19.04 26.13 17.40
C SER A 166 -17.73 26.12 16.61
N GLY A 167 -16.82 25.19 16.91
CA GLY A 167 -15.53 25.07 16.24
C GLY A 167 -15.67 24.63 14.78
N ILE A 168 -16.55 23.66 14.50
CA ILE A 168 -16.89 23.20 13.14
C ILE A 168 -17.51 24.35 12.34
N ILE A 169 -18.56 24.99 12.89
CA ILE A 169 -19.25 26.10 12.22
C ILE A 169 -18.29 27.26 11.99
N GLN A 170 -17.45 27.61 12.98
CA GLN A 170 -16.45 28.67 12.82
C GLN A 170 -15.47 28.36 11.69
N SER A 171 -15.02 27.10 11.58
CA SER A 171 -14.08 26.69 10.53
C SER A 171 -14.71 26.83 9.14
N ILE A 172 -15.96 26.41 8.97
CA ILE A 172 -16.68 26.53 7.69
C ILE A 172 -16.96 28.00 7.35
N THR A 173 -17.46 28.77 8.30
CA THR A 173 -17.86 30.17 8.10
C THR A 173 -16.66 31.05 7.77
N HIS A 174 -15.63 31.04 8.61
CA HIS A 174 -14.52 32.00 8.53
C HIS A 174 -13.24 31.44 7.91
N GLY A 175 -13.23 30.15 7.57
CA GLY A 175 -12.03 29.48 7.11
C GLY A 175 -11.02 29.22 8.23
N ARG A 176 -9.92 28.56 7.88
CA ARG A 176 -8.74 28.35 8.72
C ARG A 176 -7.48 28.60 7.92
N ASN A 177 -6.44 29.07 8.61
CA ASN A 177 -5.10 29.19 8.06
C ASN A 177 -4.13 28.66 9.12
N GLY A 178 -3.36 27.64 8.76
CA GLY A 178 -2.32 27.05 9.59
C GLY A 178 -0.97 27.17 8.89
N VAL A 179 0.03 27.69 9.59
CA VAL A 179 1.38 27.87 9.05
C VAL A 179 2.37 27.08 9.90
N MET A 180 3.11 26.18 9.24
CA MET A 180 4.31 25.56 9.78
C MET A 180 5.52 26.22 9.12
N VAL A 181 6.40 26.83 9.92
CA VAL A 181 7.60 27.46 9.38
C VAL A 181 8.57 26.42 8.82
N GLY A 182 9.22 26.73 7.70
CA GLY A 182 10.31 25.91 7.16
C GLY A 182 11.60 26.15 7.91
N TRP A 183 12.29 25.07 8.28
CA TRP A 183 13.48 25.12 9.13
C TRP A 183 14.81 25.06 8.37
N LYS A 184 14.81 25.03 7.03
CA LYS A 184 16.03 24.95 6.19
C LYS A 184 17.07 26.04 6.42
N ASP A 185 16.66 27.21 6.90
CA ASP A 185 17.57 28.34 7.17
C ASP A 185 18.10 28.34 8.61
N VAL A 186 17.61 27.43 9.46
CA VAL A 186 17.91 27.35 10.90
C VAL A 186 18.58 26.02 11.27
N LEU A 187 18.12 24.92 10.69
CA LEU A 187 18.63 23.57 10.92
C LEU A 187 19.50 23.11 9.76
N THR A 188 20.56 22.37 10.07
CA THR A 188 21.34 21.63 9.06
C THR A 188 20.55 20.43 8.53
N GLU A 189 20.92 19.91 7.36
CA GLU A 189 20.27 18.70 6.78
C GLU A 189 20.30 17.51 7.76
N GLN A 190 21.40 17.32 8.50
CA GLN A 190 21.47 16.27 9.53
C GLN A 190 20.49 16.52 10.68
N GLN A 191 20.31 17.77 11.11
CA GLN A 191 19.34 18.07 12.16
C GLN A 191 17.89 17.89 11.68
N VAL A 192 17.60 18.18 10.41
CA VAL A 192 16.31 17.87 9.78
C VAL A 192 16.09 16.36 9.74
N GLU A 193 17.11 15.59 9.38
CA GLU A 193 17.08 14.11 9.41
C GLU A 193 16.74 13.60 10.82
N ASP A 194 17.51 14.03 11.83
CA ASP A 194 17.39 13.55 13.20
C ASP A 194 16.00 13.87 13.79
N VAL A 195 15.52 15.10 13.64
CA VAL A 195 14.20 15.51 14.17
C VAL A 195 13.06 14.82 13.44
N SER A 196 13.17 14.61 12.12
CA SER A 196 12.13 13.93 11.34
C SER A 196 12.02 12.45 11.72
N THR A 197 13.16 11.80 11.92
CA THR A 197 13.24 10.42 12.41
C THR A 197 12.68 10.30 13.83
N TYR A 198 12.97 11.26 14.71
CA TYR A 198 12.35 11.33 16.04
C TYR A 198 10.82 11.52 15.97
N VAL A 199 10.34 12.44 15.12
CA VAL A 199 8.90 12.67 14.92
C VAL A 199 8.20 11.40 14.41
N ALA A 200 8.79 10.69 13.45
CA ALA A 200 8.27 9.41 12.97
C ALA A 200 8.22 8.35 14.10
N SER A 201 9.15 8.40 15.07
CA SER A 201 9.21 7.48 16.20
C SER A 201 8.19 7.77 17.31
N LEU A 202 7.49 8.91 17.27
CA LEU A 202 6.45 9.25 18.25
C LEU A 202 5.22 8.35 18.12
N GLN A 203 5.01 7.75 16.95
CA GLN A 203 3.91 6.82 16.71
C GLN A 203 4.21 5.47 17.35
N SER A 204 3.37 5.03 18.29
CA SER A 204 3.61 3.80 19.07
C SER A 204 3.70 2.53 18.22
N ASN A 205 3.06 2.52 17.05
CA ASN A 205 2.90 1.33 16.22
C ASN A 205 3.81 1.35 14.98
N ARG A 206 4.73 2.31 14.87
CA ARG A 206 5.68 2.40 13.77
C ARG A 206 7.08 2.01 14.24
N ALA A 207 7.64 0.95 13.66
CA ALA A 207 9.05 0.63 13.85
C ALA A 207 9.91 1.58 13.00
N VAL A 208 10.73 2.42 13.64
CA VAL A 208 11.68 3.31 12.95
C VAL A 208 13.10 2.73 13.14
N PRO A 209 13.79 2.32 12.04
CA PRO A 209 15.12 1.74 12.11
C PRO A 209 16.19 2.82 12.29
N ALA A 210 16.26 3.39 13.50
CA ALA A 210 17.17 4.49 13.81
C ALA A 210 18.06 4.16 15.00
N ALA A 211 19.32 4.59 14.92
CA ALA A 211 20.24 4.46 16.04
C ALA A 211 19.74 5.28 17.23
N LYS A 212 19.91 4.75 18.46
CA LYS A 212 19.48 5.45 19.68
C LYS A 212 20.02 6.87 19.79
N VAL A 213 21.27 7.09 19.38
CA VAL A 213 21.89 8.43 19.40
C VAL A 213 21.16 9.43 18.49
N GLN A 214 20.69 8.97 17.33
CA GLN A 214 19.93 9.79 16.37
C GLN A 214 18.59 10.21 16.97
N LEU A 215 17.88 9.27 17.61
CA LEU A 215 16.60 9.56 18.27
C LEU A 215 16.76 10.57 19.42
N GLU A 216 17.82 10.45 20.23
CA GLU A 216 18.09 11.40 21.32
C GLU A 216 18.47 12.80 20.78
N GLN A 217 19.23 12.88 19.69
CA GLN A 217 19.54 14.15 19.02
C GLN A 217 18.28 14.80 18.44
N GLY A 218 17.46 14.02 17.73
CA GLY A 218 16.18 14.47 17.18
C GLY A 218 15.23 14.97 18.26
N LYS A 219 15.16 14.27 19.40
CA LYS A 219 14.36 14.67 20.56
C LYS A 219 14.77 16.04 21.10
N GLN A 220 16.06 16.30 21.26
CA GLN A 220 16.55 17.59 21.76
C GLN A 220 16.19 18.74 20.80
N ILE A 221 16.27 18.50 19.50
CA ILE A 221 15.88 19.49 18.47
C ILE A 221 14.36 19.75 18.54
N PHE A 222 13.56 18.69 18.69
CA PHE A 222 12.11 18.78 18.82
C PHE A 222 11.70 19.58 20.07
N GLU A 223 12.27 19.25 21.23
CA GLU A 223 11.98 19.92 22.50
C GLU A 223 12.32 21.41 22.45
N TYR A 224 13.40 21.79 21.74
CA TYR A 224 13.84 23.18 21.64
C TYR A 224 13.04 24.01 20.63
N ASN A 225 12.67 23.42 19.48
CA ASN A 225 12.10 24.17 18.34
C ASN A 225 10.61 23.90 18.09
N CYS A 226 10.18 22.65 18.25
CA CYS A 226 8.90 22.16 17.73
C CYS A 226 7.82 22.09 18.82
N SER A 227 8.20 21.77 20.05
CA SER A 227 7.30 21.60 21.21
C SER A 227 6.46 22.84 21.52
N VAL A 228 6.95 24.04 21.20
CA VAL A 228 6.24 25.30 21.43
C VAL A 228 4.91 25.38 20.64
N CYS A 229 4.85 24.75 19.48
CA CYS A 229 3.64 24.69 18.66
C CYS A 229 2.95 23.33 18.77
N HIS A 230 3.71 22.24 18.73
CA HIS A 230 3.17 20.87 18.70
C HIS A 230 3.02 20.23 20.09
N GLY A 231 3.28 20.95 21.17
CA GLY A 231 3.23 20.43 22.52
C GLY A 231 4.35 19.43 22.85
N ASP A 232 4.44 19.07 24.13
CA ASP A 232 5.37 18.04 24.57
C ASP A 232 5.02 16.71 23.91
N ASN A 233 6.04 16.00 23.43
CA ASN A 233 5.95 14.75 22.67
C ASN A 233 5.02 14.82 21.44
N GLY A 234 4.79 16.01 20.87
CA GLY A 234 3.99 16.15 19.65
C GLY A 234 2.49 15.99 19.85
N SER A 235 1.94 16.27 21.02
CA SER A 235 0.50 16.16 21.32
C SER A 235 -0.43 17.10 20.51
N GLY A 236 0.11 18.08 19.79
CA GLY A 236 -0.62 19.05 18.97
C GLY A 236 -1.16 20.26 19.76
N ASN A 237 -1.66 21.27 19.04
CA ASN A 237 -2.28 22.47 19.62
C ASN A 237 -3.44 22.98 18.76
N PRO A 238 -4.70 22.67 19.15
CA PRO A 238 -5.88 23.04 18.38
C PRO A 238 -6.16 24.54 18.27
N GLN A 239 -5.58 25.37 19.14
CA GLN A 239 -5.81 26.82 19.12
C GLN A 239 -5.14 27.50 17.91
N ILE A 240 -4.04 26.92 17.44
CA ILE A 240 -3.27 27.43 16.29
C ILE A 240 -3.31 26.47 15.08
N GLY A 241 -3.97 25.32 15.23
CA GLY A 241 -4.04 24.31 14.19
C GLY A 241 -2.75 23.49 14.04
N ALA A 242 -1.98 23.32 15.11
CA ALA A 242 -0.80 22.46 15.08
C ALA A 242 -1.24 21.00 15.24
N TYR A 243 -0.86 20.17 14.27
CA TYR A 243 -1.16 18.73 14.23
C TYR A 243 -0.60 17.99 15.44
N ASN A 244 -1.32 16.96 15.89
CA ASN A 244 -0.79 15.93 16.77
C ASN A 244 0.14 15.04 15.94
N LEU A 245 1.42 14.99 16.29
CA LEU A 245 2.46 14.25 15.61
C LEU A 245 2.69 12.86 16.21
N SER A 246 1.98 12.54 17.30
CA SER A 246 2.07 11.24 17.98
C SER A 246 0.96 10.26 17.58
N ASP A 247 -0.04 10.72 16.83
CA ASP A 247 -1.14 9.88 16.33
C ASP A 247 -0.80 9.15 15.02
N SER A 248 -1.78 8.42 14.48
CA SER A 248 -1.65 7.65 13.23
C SER A 248 -2.22 8.40 12.01
N THR A 249 -2.54 9.69 12.12
CA THR A 249 -3.24 10.46 11.09
C THR A 249 -2.31 11.49 10.45
N TRP A 250 -1.83 11.21 9.24
CA TRP A 250 -0.95 12.13 8.51
C TRP A 250 -1.65 12.78 7.32
N VAL A 251 -1.91 14.08 7.44
CA VAL A 251 -2.55 14.83 6.35
C VAL A 251 -1.56 15.17 5.23
N HIS A 252 -0.32 15.52 5.57
CA HIS A 252 0.71 15.93 4.59
C HIS A 252 1.65 14.79 4.17
N GLY A 253 1.25 13.54 4.44
CA GLY A 253 2.07 12.36 4.22
C GLY A 253 2.90 12.04 5.45
N GLY A 254 2.78 10.80 5.94
CA GLY A 254 3.46 10.35 7.15
C GLY A 254 4.84 9.79 6.92
N SER A 255 5.34 9.83 5.68
CA SER A 255 6.62 9.21 5.39
C SER A 255 7.81 9.95 6.00
N ILE A 256 8.90 9.26 6.33
CA ILE A 256 10.09 9.94 6.90
C ILE A 256 10.58 11.04 5.93
N ASN A 257 10.55 10.80 4.63
CA ASN A 257 10.90 11.81 3.62
C ASN A 257 9.89 12.95 3.49
N GLU A 258 8.59 12.68 3.66
CA GLU A 258 7.56 13.73 3.67
C GLU A 258 7.63 14.57 4.95
N ILE A 259 7.91 13.95 6.10
CA ILE A 259 8.18 14.65 7.37
C ILE A 259 9.42 15.54 7.19
N LYS A 260 10.52 15.03 6.64
CA LYS A 260 11.72 15.84 6.33
C LYS A 260 11.40 17.01 5.43
N THR A 261 10.65 16.77 4.36
CA THR A 261 10.26 17.82 3.40
C THR A 261 9.41 18.88 4.10
N THR A 262 8.45 18.46 4.94
CA THR A 262 7.60 19.33 5.75
C THR A 262 8.40 20.15 6.75
N VAL A 263 9.33 19.55 7.48
CA VAL A 263 10.22 20.25 8.43
C VAL A 263 11.13 21.24 7.68
N ARG A 264 11.69 20.83 6.53
CA ARG A 264 12.64 21.65 5.77
C ARG A 264 11.96 22.85 5.12
N GLU A 265 10.87 22.61 4.38
CA GLU A 265 10.22 23.63 3.55
C GLU A 265 9.08 24.38 4.27
N GLY A 266 8.49 23.78 5.30
CA GLY A 266 7.30 24.31 5.97
C GLY A 266 6.00 24.01 5.21
N LEU A 267 4.88 24.47 5.77
CA LEU A 267 3.52 24.32 5.22
C LEU A 267 2.74 25.62 5.38
N ASP A 268 1.87 25.92 4.41
CA ASP A 268 0.86 26.98 4.46
C ASP A 268 -0.48 26.36 4.03
N SER A 269 -1.26 25.91 5.01
CA SER A 269 -2.50 25.17 4.81
C SER A 269 -3.70 26.12 4.96
N VAL A 270 -4.54 26.19 3.94
CA VAL A 270 -5.70 27.09 3.88
C VAL A 270 -6.99 26.30 3.70
N MET A 271 -7.92 26.49 4.63
CA MET A 271 -9.34 26.14 4.46
C MET A 271 -10.11 27.45 4.18
N PRO A 272 -10.73 27.62 3.00
CA PRO A 272 -11.35 28.88 2.62
C PRO A 272 -12.63 29.17 3.40
N ALA A 273 -12.93 30.44 3.62
CA ALA A 273 -14.18 30.89 4.24
C ALA A 273 -15.38 30.72 3.29
N PHE A 274 -16.51 30.23 3.81
CA PHE A 274 -17.75 30.05 3.05
C PHE A 274 -18.87 31.03 3.41
N ASP A 275 -18.66 31.97 4.34
CA ASP A 275 -19.62 33.02 4.75
C ASP A 275 -20.16 33.90 3.61
N LYS A 276 -19.43 34.00 2.50
CA LYS A 276 -19.85 34.74 1.30
C LYS A 276 -20.58 33.88 0.25
N GLN A 277 -20.53 32.57 0.38
CA GLN A 277 -21.07 31.62 -0.60
C GLN A 277 -22.31 30.89 -0.08
N LEU A 278 -22.37 30.64 1.24
CA LEU A 278 -23.41 29.85 1.89
C LEU A 278 -24.10 30.66 2.99
N SER A 279 -25.41 30.44 3.15
CA SER A 279 -26.17 30.98 4.28
C SER A 279 -25.79 30.28 5.59
N ASN A 280 -26.10 30.90 6.74
CA ASN A 280 -25.90 30.26 8.04
C ASN A 280 -26.60 28.90 8.13
N ALA A 281 -27.83 28.80 7.62
CA ALA A 281 -28.59 27.55 7.59
C ALA A 281 -27.87 26.47 6.76
N GLN A 282 -27.33 26.83 5.59
CA GLN A 282 -26.56 25.92 4.74
C GLN A 282 -25.26 25.45 5.43
N ILE A 283 -24.55 26.35 6.11
CA ILE A 283 -23.36 26.02 6.90
C ILE A 283 -23.71 25.09 8.06
N THR A 284 -24.82 25.33 8.75
CA THR A 284 -25.33 24.48 9.82
C THR A 284 -25.68 23.07 9.29
N ALA A 285 -26.29 22.98 8.10
CA ALA A 285 -26.57 21.69 7.46
C ALA A 285 -25.28 20.92 7.08
N LEU A 286 -24.25 21.61 6.60
CA LEU A 286 -22.92 21.01 6.37
C LEU A 286 -22.32 20.47 7.68
N GLY A 287 -22.38 21.26 8.76
CA GLY A 287 -21.93 20.82 10.08
C GLY A 287 -22.71 19.61 10.61
N ALA A 288 -24.01 19.55 10.36
CA ALA A 288 -24.86 18.41 10.72
C ALA A 288 -24.48 17.14 9.95
N PHE A 289 -24.24 17.25 8.63
CA PHE A 289 -23.75 16.13 7.82
C PHE A 289 -22.39 15.61 8.30
N ILE A 290 -21.41 16.49 8.52
CA ILE A 290 -20.07 16.09 9.00
C ILE A 290 -20.19 15.39 10.37
N THR A 291 -21.00 15.95 11.26
CA THR A 291 -21.28 15.35 12.59
C THR A 291 -21.96 13.99 12.47
N HIS A 292 -22.94 13.84 11.58
CA HIS A 292 -23.62 12.57 11.30
C HIS A 292 -22.62 11.50 10.83
N ALA A 293 -21.81 11.81 9.81
CA ALA A 293 -20.83 10.89 9.26
C ALA A 293 -19.75 10.51 10.30
N ARG A 294 -19.30 11.47 11.12
CA ARG A 294 -18.38 11.22 12.24
C ARG A 294 -18.99 10.28 13.28
N ILE A 295 -20.23 10.50 13.70
CA ILE A 295 -20.92 9.64 14.66
C ILE A 295 -21.07 8.23 14.09
N ALA A 296 -21.46 8.10 12.82
CA ALA A 296 -21.60 6.81 12.15
C ALA A 296 -20.26 6.04 12.11
N LYS A 297 -19.14 6.71 11.76
CA LYS A 297 -17.81 6.09 11.75
C LYS A 297 -17.36 5.68 13.16
N GLN A 298 -17.59 6.53 14.16
CA GLN A 298 -17.25 6.22 15.56
C GLN A 298 -18.08 5.05 16.10
N GLN A 299 -19.38 4.99 15.81
CA GLN A 299 -20.24 3.87 16.17
C GLN A 299 -19.79 2.58 15.47
N SER A 300 -19.43 2.65 14.18
CA SER A 300 -18.89 1.51 13.44
C SER A 300 -17.64 0.95 14.13
N ILE A 301 -16.66 1.79 14.48
CA ILE A 301 -15.44 1.37 15.18
C ILE A 301 -15.75 0.83 16.58
N ALA A 302 -16.61 1.51 17.33
CA ALA A 302 -16.99 1.11 18.68
C ALA A 302 -17.79 -0.22 18.70
N SER A 303 -18.43 -0.58 17.60
CA SER A 303 -19.15 -1.85 17.44
C SER A 303 -18.25 -3.05 17.14
N LEU A 304 -16.97 -2.81 16.80
CA LEU A 304 -16.03 -3.89 16.51
C LEU A 304 -15.69 -4.68 17.78
N ASP A 305 -15.68 -6.01 17.65
CA ASP A 305 -15.25 -6.90 18.71
C ASP A 305 -13.75 -6.70 18.99
N GLN A 306 -13.44 -6.16 20.17
CA GLN A 306 -12.08 -5.79 20.54
C GLN A 306 -11.14 -7.01 20.70
N ASP A 307 -11.67 -8.19 20.99
CA ASP A 307 -10.86 -9.41 21.06
C ASP A 307 -10.51 -9.89 19.64
N LEU A 308 -11.43 -9.75 18.68
CA LEU A 308 -11.14 -9.98 17.27
C LEU A 308 -10.19 -8.93 16.68
N VAL A 309 -10.29 -7.66 17.08
CA VAL A 309 -9.33 -6.61 16.68
C VAL A 309 -7.92 -6.99 17.14
N LYS A 310 -7.74 -7.35 18.41
CA LYS A 310 -6.42 -7.76 18.96
C LYS A 310 -5.88 -9.01 18.29
N ARG A 311 -6.75 -10.01 18.04
CA ARG A 311 -6.37 -11.22 17.31
C ARG A 311 -5.97 -10.88 15.87
N GLY A 312 -6.74 -10.05 15.19
CA GLY A 312 -6.48 -9.62 13.83
C GLY A 312 -5.19 -8.82 13.71
N GLU A 313 -4.90 -7.96 14.68
CA GLU A 313 -3.63 -7.24 14.78
C GLU A 313 -2.46 -8.22 14.86
N TYR A 314 -2.50 -9.15 15.82
CA TYR A 314 -1.49 -10.19 15.98
C TYR A 314 -1.24 -10.96 14.67
N LEU A 315 -2.32 -11.35 14.00
CA LEU A 315 -2.26 -12.11 12.75
C LEU A 315 -1.80 -11.26 11.55
N ALA A 316 -2.09 -9.97 11.53
CA ALA A 316 -1.59 -9.06 10.50
C ALA A 316 -0.08 -8.88 10.58
N TYR A 317 0.47 -8.82 11.80
CA TYR A 317 1.92 -8.85 12.01
C TYR A 317 2.50 -10.21 11.65
N ALA A 318 2.00 -11.31 12.23
CA ALA A 318 2.48 -12.67 11.91
C ALA A 318 2.35 -13.04 10.43
N GLY A 319 1.42 -12.39 9.73
CA GLY A 319 1.15 -12.52 8.31
C GLY A 319 2.06 -11.74 7.38
N ASP A 320 3.00 -10.93 7.89
CA ASP A 320 3.77 -9.94 7.13
C ASP A 320 2.93 -8.88 6.39
N CYS A 321 1.67 -8.65 6.80
CA CYS A 321 0.83 -7.63 6.14
C CYS A 321 1.48 -6.25 6.23
N VAL A 322 2.08 -5.93 7.38
CA VAL A 322 2.81 -4.66 7.60
C VAL A 322 4.04 -4.57 6.70
N ALA A 323 4.83 -5.65 6.61
CA ALA A 323 6.07 -5.70 5.84
C ALA A 323 5.82 -5.42 4.36
N CYS A 324 4.71 -5.94 3.81
CA CYS A 324 4.39 -5.78 2.39
C CYS A 324 3.58 -4.51 2.09
N HIS A 325 2.63 -4.15 2.94
CA HIS A 325 1.70 -3.03 2.71
C HIS A 325 2.13 -1.72 3.34
N THR A 326 3.41 -1.58 3.72
CA THR A 326 4.01 -0.34 4.19
C THR A 326 5.31 -0.12 3.44
N ALA A 327 5.41 0.94 2.64
CA ALA A 327 6.69 1.30 2.03
C ALA A 327 7.72 1.68 3.11
N GLU A 328 9.02 1.54 2.83
CA GLU A 328 10.12 1.82 3.79
C GLU A 328 9.96 3.18 4.48
N ASP A 329 9.65 4.20 3.68
CA ASP A 329 9.35 5.51 4.20
C ASP A 329 7.86 5.70 4.45
N GLY A 330 6.92 4.93 3.89
CA GLY A 330 5.48 5.21 3.84
C GLY A 330 4.69 5.15 5.15
N GLU A 331 3.40 5.50 5.07
CA GLU A 331 2.42 5.33 6.14
C GLU A 331 2.04 3.85 6.32
N LEU A 332 1.80 3.45 7.58
CA LEU A 332 1.43 2.08 7.94
C LEU A 332 0.19 1.63 7.14
N PHE A 333 0.28 0.50 6.45
CA PHE A 333 -0.77 -0.04 5.56
C PHE A 333 -1.12 0.84 4.33
N GLY A 334 -0.32 1.88 4.04
CA GLY A 334 -0.52 2.80 2.93
C GLY A 334 -0.10 2.26 1.55
N GLY A 335 0.50 1.07 1.49
CA GLY A 335 1.01 0.46 0.26
C GLY A 335 2.24 1.17 -0.32
N GLY A 336 2.52 0.90 -1.59
CA GLY A 336 3.57 1.56 -2.37
C GLY A 336 4.96 0.92 -2.28
N LEU A 337 5.11 -0.24 -1.64
CA LEU A 337 6.37 -0.96 -1.61
C LEU A 337 6.63 -1.64 -2.97
N PRO A 338 7.80 -1.40 -3.62
CA PRO A 338 8.14 -2.04 -4.88
C PRO A 338 8.66 -3.47 -4.66
N PHE A 339 8.18 -4.40 -5.48
CA PHE A 339 8.64 -5.78 -5.58
C PHE A 339 9.22 -6.00 -6.99
N PRO A 340 10.55 -5.88 -7.16
CA PRO A 340 11.18 -6.20 -8.42
C PRO A 340 11.05 -7.70 -8.71
N THR A 341 10.56 -8.05 -9.89
CA THR A 341 10.47 -9.43 -10.37
C THR A 341 11.22 -9.56 -11.70
N PRO A 342 11.54 -10.78 -12.16
CA PRO A 342 12.10 -10.99 -13.49
C PRO A 342 11.22 -10.47 -14.64
N PHE A 343 9.94 -10.17 -14.36
CA PHE A 343 8.96 -9.72 -15.35
C PHE A 343 8.56 -8.24 -15.21
N GLY A 344 9.22 -7.48 -14.35
CA GLY A 344 8.88 -6.08 -14.02
C GLY A 344 8.62 -5.86 -12.54
N THR A 345 8.17 -4.66 -12.17
CA THR A 345 7.97 -4.29 -10.76
C THR A 345 6.48 -4.29 -10.40
N LEU A 346 6.15 -5.02 -9.34
CA LEU A 346 4.83 -4.95 -8.69
C LEU A 346 4.89 -3.94 -7.54
N TYR A 347 3.78 -3.30 -7.22
CA TYR A 347 3.67 -2.42 -6.05
C TYR A 347 2.58 -2.92 -5.11
N SER A 348 2.83 -2.89 -3.80
CA SER A 348 1.78 -3.20 -2.83
C SER A 348 0.68 -2.14 -2.84
N THR A 349 -0.53 -2.58 -2.52
CA THR A 349 -1.70 -1.70 -2.44
C THR A 349 -1.89 -1.15 -1.03
N ASN A 350 -2.52 0.01 -0.91
CA ASN A 350 -3.06 0.54 0.32
C ASN A 350 -4.21 -0.36 0.80
N ILE A 351 -4.12 -0.87 2.03
CA ILE A 351 -5.14 -1.75 2.65
C ILE A 351 -5.79 -1.11 3.88
N SER A 352 -5.66 0.21 4.03
CA SER A 352 -6.39 0.98 5.04
C SER A 352 -7.89 1.06 4.74
N THR A 353 -8.67 1.63 5.67
CA THR A 353 -10.13 1.82 5.51
C THR A 353 -10.52 3.01 4.62
N HIS A 354 -9.58 3.58 3.87
CA HIS A 354 -9.91 4.62 2.90
C HIS A 354 -10.82 4.06 1.80
N VAL A 355 -11.95 4.72 1.53
CA VAL A 355 -12.99 4.22 0.59
C VAL A 355 -12.49 4.16 -0.86
N GLU A 356 -11.85 5.23 -1.33
CA GLU A 356 -11.32 5.31 -2.71
C GLU A 356 -9.90 4.74 -2.89
N ARG A 357 -9.02 4.94 -1.90
CA ARG A 357 -7.58 4.63 -2.03
C ARG A 357 -7.21 3.28 -1.46
N GLY A 358 -7.94 2.82 -0.44
CA GLY A 358 -7.72 1.57 0.26
C GLY A 358 -8.83 0.54 0.01
N ILE A 359 -9.11 -0.28 1.01
CA ILE A 359 -10.14 -1.33 0.96
C ILE A 359 -11.44 -0.90 1.67
N GLY A 360 -11.64 0.40 1.91
CA GLY A 360 -12.83 0.90 2.63
C GLY A 360 -14.17 0.59 1.94
N SER A 361 -14.16 0.37 0.62
CA SER A 361 -15.35 -0.04 -0.15
C SER A 361 -15.49 -1.55 -0.34
N TYR A 362 -14.62 -2.35 0.29
CA TYR A 362 -14.70 -3.81 0.22
C TYR A 362 -15.79 -4.32 1.17
N THR A 363 -16.45 -5.40 0.76
CA THR A 363 -17.19 -6.28 1.65
C THR A 363 -16.25 -7.31 2.28
N TYR A 364 -16.70 -7.97 3.35
CA TYR A 364 -15.96 -9.10 3.93
C TYR A 364 -15.66 -10.19 2.88
N GLN A 365 -16.62 -10.49 1.99
CA GLN A 365 -16.42 -11.51 0.96
C GLN A 365 -15.35 -11.10 -0.06
N GLU A 366 -15.35 -9.85 -0.50
CA GLU A 366 -14.30 -9.34 -1.42
C GLU A 366 -12.91 -9.34 -0.75
N PHE A 367 -12.84 -9.05 0.56
CA PHE A 367 -11.59 -9.19 1.32
C PHE A 367 -11.16 -10.65 1.45
N HIS A 368 -12.08 -11.54 1.82
CA HIS A 368 -11.83 -12.98 1.90
C HIS A 368 -11.28 -13.52 0.57
N ASP A 369 -11.93 -13.18 -0.55
CA ASP A 369 -11.55 -13.67 -1.88
C ASP A 369 -10.21 -13.07 -2.33
N ALA A 370 -9.93 -11.81 -2.00
CA ALA A 370 -8.63 -11.21 -2.27
C ALA A 370 -7.52 -11.92 -1.47
N VAL A 371 -7.75 -12.19 -0.19
CA VAL A 371 -6.74 -12.78 0.70
C VAL A 371 -6.51 -14.25 0.44
N ARG A 372 -7.59 -15.03 0.29
CA ARG A 372 -7.51 -16.50 0.23
C ARG A 372 -7.55 -17.07 -1.18
N LEU A 373 -8.12 -16.34 -2.15
CA LEU A 373 -8.30 -16.83 -3.52
C LEU A 373 -7.53 -16.00 -4.56
N GLY A 374 -6.89 -14.90 -4.15
CA GLY A 374 -6.21 -13.99 -5.06
C GLY A 374 -7.16 -13.25 -6.01
N VAL A 375 -8.42 -13.04 -5.63
CA VAL A 375 -9.44 -12.37 -6.46
C VAL A 375 -9.82 -11.03 -5.82
N ALA A 376 -9.26 -9.93 -6.32
CA ALA A 376 -9.59 -8.59 -5.86
C ALA A 376 -10.71 -7.94 -6.71
N LYS A 377 -11.27 -6.83 -6.22
CA LYS A 377 -12.36 -6.07 -6.87
C LYS A 377 -12.05 -5.64 -8.31
N HIS A 378 -10.77 -5.48 -8.64
CA HIS A 378 -10.28 -5.09 -9.98
C HIS A 378 -9.62 -6.24 -10.75
N GLY A 379 -9.91 -7.49 -10.38
CA GLY A 379 -9.42 -8.72 -11.02
C GLY A 379 -8.38 -9.48 -10.20
N ASN A 380 -7.87 -10.57 -10.78
CA ASN A 380 -6.94 -11.47 -10.09
C ASN A 380 -5.64 -10.76 -9.70
N LEU A 381 -5.10 -11.14 -8.55
CA LEU A 381 -3.82 -10.72 -8.01
C LEU A 381 -2.69 -11.56 -8.62
N TYR A 382 -1.49 -11.00 -8.64
CA TYR A 382 -0.27 -11.78 -8.88
C TYR A 382 0.10 -12.53 -7.61
N PRO A 383 0.72 -13.72 -7.69
CA PRO A 383 1.06 -14.56 -6.53
C PRO A 383 2.25 -14.01 -5.73
N ALA A 384 2.65 -12.76 -5.99
CA ALA A 384 3.46 -11.97 -5.08
C ALA A 384 2.66 -11.59 -3.82
N MET A 385 1.33 -11.47 -3.92
CA MET A 385 0.45 -11.59 -2.77
C MET A 385 0.32 -13.09 -2.48
N PRO A 386 0.73 -13.59 -1.31
CA PRO A 386 0.86 -15.03 -1.07
C PRO A 386 -0.48 -15.70 -0.75
N TYR A 387 -1.50 -15.50 -1.59
CA TYR A 387 -2.82 -16.14 -1.43
C TYR A 387 -2.75 -17.67 -1.52
N THR A 388 -1.72 -18.20 -2.19
CA THR A 388 -1.36 -19.64 -2.22
C THR A 388 -0.98 -20.21 -0.86
N SER A 389 -0.51 -19.37 0.07
CA SER A 389 -0.28 -19.71 1.48
C SER A 389 -1.45 -19.31 2.35
N TYR A 390 -1.99 -18.10 2.16
CA TYR A 390 -3.10 -17.60 2.98
C TYR A 390 -4.39 -18.39 2.79
N GLN A 391 -4.56 -19.14 1.71
CA GLN A 391 -5.68 -20.08 1.59
C GLN A 391 -5.81 -21.04 2.77
N TYR A 392 -4.71 -21.37 3.47
CA TYR A 392 -4.74 -22.25 4.63
C TYR A 392 -5.28 -21.60 5.90
N ILE A 393 -5.38 -20.27 5.97
CA ILE A 393 -5.88 -19.60 7.16
C ILE A 393 -7.36 -19.90 7.38
N THR A 394 -7.77 -19.95 8.64
CA THR A 394 -9.15 -20.28 8.99
C THR A 394 -10.10 -19.11 8.69
N GLU A 395 -11.38 -19.43 8.55
CA GLU A 395 -12.45 -18.43 8.41
C GLU A 395 -12.51 -17.49 9.62
N GLU A 396 -12.24 -17.99 10.83
CA GLU A 396 -12.18 -17.19 12.05
C GLU A 396 -11.03 -16.18 12.01
N ASP A 397 -9.85 -16.64 11.59
CA ASP A 397 -8.67 -15.78 11.46
C ASP A 397 -8.81 -14.75 10.34
N THR A 398 -9.50 -15.10 9.25
CA THR A 398 -9.85 -14.16 8.17
C THR A 398 -10.79 -13.07 8.67
N LYS A 399 -11.78 -13.42 9.51
CA LYS A 399 -12.67 -12.44 10.15
C LYS A 399 -11.94 -11.56 11.16
N ALA A 400 -11.01 -12.12 11.93
CA ALA A 400 -10.18 -11.35 12.85
C ALA A 400 -9.33 -10.33 12.07
N LEU A 401 -8.66 -10.76 10.99
CA LEU A 401 -7.94 -9.85 10.09
C LEU A 401 -8.84 -8.75 9.55
N TRP A 402 -10.00 -9.10 8.96
CA TRP A 402 -10.95 -8.12 8.47
C TRP A 402 -11.37 -7.12 9.54
N THR A 403 -11.68 -7.60 10.75
CA THR A 403 -12.10 -6.76 11.87
C THR A 403 -10.99 -5.78 12.30
N TYR A 404 -9.74 -6.23 12.31
CA TYR A 404 -8.59 -5.34 12.52
C TYR A 404 -8.41 -4.34 11.39
N MET A 405 -8.52 -4.77 10.12
CA MET A 405 -8.43 -3.84 8.98
C MET A 405 -9.50 -2.75 9.09
N GLN A 406 -10.72 -3.07 9.52
CA GLN A 406 -11.80 -2.10 9.73
C GLN A 406 -11.56 -1.11 10.89
N SER A 407 -10.63 -1.42 11.81
CA SER A 407 -10.24 -0.49 12.89
C SER A 407 -9.13 0.48 12.49
N LEU A 408 -8.45 0.24 11.36
CA LEU A 408 -7.33 1.06 10.89
C LEU A 408 -7.76 2.47 10.48
N THR A 409 -6.89 3.43 10.78
CA THR A 409 -6.96 4.80 10.26
C THR A 409 -6.88 4.78 8.73
N PRO A 410 -7.78 5.48 8.01
CA PRO A 410 -7.67 5.66 6.57
C PRO A 410 -6.36 6.35 6.18
N VAL A 411 -5.66 5.79 5.19
CA VAL A 411 -4.44 6.37 4.62
C VAL A 411 -4.74 6.88 3.21
N ASN A 412 -4.34 8.11 2.92
CA ASN A 412 -4.67 8.83 1.67
C ASN A 412 -3.71 8.51 0.50
N THR A 413 -2.75 7.62 0.70
CA THR A 413 -1.76 7.23 -0.32
C THR A 413 -2.44 6.52 -1.49
N MET A 414 -2.20 7.02 -2.71
CA MET A 414 -2.67 6.39 -3.93
C MET A 414 -1.85 5.14 -4.25
N ASN A 415 -2.53 4.09 -4.72
CA ASN A 415 -1.87 2.91 -5.28
C ASN A 415 -1.02 3.28 -6.50
N GLN A 416 0.17 2.71 -6.59
CA GLN A 416 1.02 2.81 -7.77
C GLN A 416 0.68 1.71 -8.76
N ASP A 417 0.72 2.02 -10.06
CA ASP A 417 0.50 1.04 -11.11
C ASP A 417 1.71 0.11 -11.27
N ASN A 418 1.45 -1.18 -11.47
CA ASN A 418 2.50 -2.17 -11.74
C ASN A 418 3.18 -1.90 -13.09
N THR A 419 4.49 -2.07 -13.14
CA THR A 419 5.30 -1.90 -14.36
C THR A 419 5.78 -3.26 -14.89
N MET A 420 4.82 -4.05 -15.37
CA MET A 420 5.08 -5.42 -15.88
C MET A 420 5.33 -5.43 -17.39
N MET A 421 6.21 -6.32 -17.85
CA MET A 421 6.49 -6.51 -19.28
C MET A 421 5.35 -7.27 -19.99
N PHE A 422 5.26 -7.16 -21.32
CA PHE A 422 4.37 -8.04 -22.07
C PHE A 422 4.96 -9.47 -22.14
N PRO A 423 4.15 -10.55 -21.94
CA PRO A 423 2.70 -10.56 -21.69
C PRO A 423 2.28 -10.59 -20.21
N SER A 424 3.22 -10.53 -19.25
CA SER A 424 2.90 -10.62 -17.82
C SER A 424 2.01 -9.49 -17.32
N ASN A 425 1.93 -8.36 -18.04
CA ASN A 425 0.98 -7.27 -17.76
C ASN A 425 -0.49 -7.60 -18.03
N ILE A 426 -0.81 -8.70 -18.73
CA ILE A 426 -2.17 -9.11 -19.05
C ILE A 426 -2.75 -9.94 -17.90
N ARG A 427 -3.62 -9.34 -17.08
CA ARG A 427 -4.24 -10.01 -15.93
C ARG A 427 -5.03 -11.27 -16.25
N LEU A 428 -5.52 -11.46 -17.48
CA LEU A 428 -6.17 -12.72 -17.89
C LEU A 428 -5.23 -13.94 -17.74
N GLY A 429 -3.91 -13.73 -17.89
CA GLY A 429 -2.92 -14.78 -17.66
C GLY A 429 -2.98 -15.36 -16.24
N MET A 430 -3.36 -14.57 -15.24
CA MET A 430 -3.48 -15.03 -13.86
C MET A 430 -4.63 -16.02 -13.65
N TRP A 431 -5.70 -15.93 -14.45
CA TRP A 431 -6.74 -16.96 -14.42
C TRP A 431 -6.20 -18.33 -14.87
N ALA A 432 -5.42 -18.35 -15.95
CA ALA A 432 -4.79 -19.58 -16.44
C ALA A 432 -3.72 -20.11 -15.47
N TRP A 433 -2.97 -19.20 -14.82
CA TRP A 433 -2.00 -19.56 -13.80
C TRP A 433 -2.68 -20.21 -12.58
N ASN A 434 -3.76 -19.61 -12.06
CA ASN A 434 -4.52 -20.18 -10.95
C ASN A 434 -5.06 -21.57 -11.30
N LEU A 435 -5.63 -21.76 -12.50
CA LEU A 435 -6.12 -23.07 -12.94
C LEU A 435 -5.02 -24.15 -12.97
N ALA A 436 -3.77 -23.77 -13.23
CA ALA A 436 -2.66 -24.69 -13.35
C ALA A 436 -1.94 -24.98 -12.01
N PHE A 437 -1.86 -23.99 -11.11
CA PHE A 437 -0.96 -24.02 -9.95
C PHE A 437 -1.62 -23.72 -8.60
N PHE A 438 -2.84 -23.18 -8.57
CA PHE A 438 -3.52 -22.90 -7.32
C PHE A 438 -4.34 -24.11 -6.88
N ASP A 439 -3.90 -24.76 -5.79
CA ASP A 439 -4.59 -25.88 -5.16
C ASP A 439 -5.35 -25.41 -3.92
N GLU A 440 -6.68 -25.34 -4.01
CA GLU A 440 -7.60 -24.93 -2.95
C GLU A 440 -7.81 -26.01 -1.86
N SER A 441 -6.99 -27.06 -1.83
CA SER A 441 -7.08 -28.10 -0.82
C SER A 441 -6.78 -27.55 0.59
N ALA A 442 -7.55 -28.00 1.57
CA ALA A 442 -7.36 -27.59 2.96
C ALA A 442 -6.05 -28.15 3.52
N LEU A 443 -5.47 -27.44 4.49
CA LEU A 443 -4.26 -27.88 5.17
C LEU A 443 -4.50 -29.21 5.90
N THR A 444 -3.70 -30.22 5.59
CA THR A 444 -3.79 -31.54 6.21
C THR A 444 -2.97 -31.60 7.49
N PHE A 445 -3.43 -32.36 8.49
CA PHE A 445 -2.70 -32.56 9.74
C PHE A 445 -2.61 -34.05 10.06
N ASP A 446 -1.41 -34.54 10.38
CA ASP A 446 -1.24 -35.89 10.91
C ASP A 446 -1.82 -35.94 12.34
N GLU A 447 -2.79 -36.83 12.56
CA GLU A 447 -3.44 -37.01 13.86
C GLU A 447 -2.45 -37.44 14.96
N LYS A 448 -1.32 -38.05 14.60
CA LYS A 448 -0.29 -38.49 15.55
C LYS A 448 0.59 -37.34 16.05
N GLN A 449 0.58 -36.20 15.36
CA GLN A 449 1.41 -35.05 15.72
C GLN A 449 0.80 -34.25 16.87
N SER A 450 1.67 -33.58 17.62
CA SER A 450 1.29 -32.73 18.75
C SER A 450 0.49 -31.51 18.29
N ASP A 451 -0.30 -30.92 19.19
CA ASP A 451 -1.03 -29.69 18.86
C ASP A 451 -0.08 -28.50 18.62
N ARG A 452 1.09 -28.50 19.27
CA ARG A 452 2.18 -27.56 19.00
C ARG A 452 2.68 -27.70 17.56
N TRP A 453 2.96 -28.91 17.10
CA TRP A 453 3.39 -29.16 15.72
C TRP A 453 2.33 -28.71 14.72
N LYS A 454 1.04 -28.99 14.98
CA LYS A 454 -0.07 -28.55 14.11
C LYS A 454 -0.15 -27.02 14.05
N ARG A 455 0.01 -26.34 15.18
CA ARG A 455 0.08 -24.88 15.26
C ARG A 455 1.28 -24.35 14.48
N GLY A 456 2.44 -24.98 14.60
CA GLY A 456 3.65 -24.68 13.84
C GLY A 456 3.46 -24.80 12.34
N LYS A 457 2.88 -25.91 11.88
CA LYS A 457 2.54 -26.13 10.47
C LYS A 457 1.62 -25.03 9.93
N TYR A 458 0.56 -24.72 10.67
CA TYR A 458 -0.40 -23.67 10.30
C TYR A 458 0.26 -22.30 10.17
N LEU A 459 1.11 -21.92 11.12
CA LEU A 459 1.83 -20.65 11.07
C LEU A 459 2.88 -20.62 9.98
N THR A 460 3.65 -21.69 9.80
CA THR A 460 4.74 -21.76 8.81
C THR A 460 4.21 -21.71 7.38
N LEU A 461 3.13 -22.44 7.09
CA LEU A 461 2.59 -22.54 5.72
C LEU A 461 1.51 -21.48 5.41
N GLY A 462 0.81 -20.99 6.42
CA GLY A 462 -0.23 -19.97 6.30
C GLY A 462 0.30 -18.56 6.50
N PHE A 463 0.25 -18.07 7.75
CA PHE A 463 0.58 -16.68 8.07
C PHE A 463 2.04 -16.30 7.80
N GLY A 464 3.00 -17.09 8.27
CA GLY A 464 4.42 -16.84 8.05
C GLY A 464 4.91 -17.22 6.65
N HIS A 465 4.05 -17.87 5.84
CA HIS A 465 4.25 -18.23 4.42
C HIS A 465 5.70 -18.60 4.05
N CYS A 466 6.39 -19.33 4.93
CA CYS A 466 7.84 -19.54 4.84
C CYS A 466 8.21 -20.29 3.54
N SER A 467 7.28 -21.06 3.00
CA SER A 467 7.40 -21.73 1.71
C SER A 467 7.59 -20.76 0.54
N GLU A 468 7.03 -19.56 0.59
CA GLU A 468 7.10 -18.58 -0.50
C GLU A 468 8.53 -18.09 -0.75
N CYS A 469 9.37 -18.07 0.29
CA CYS A 469 10.78 -17.72 0.19
C CYS A 469 11.69 -18.95 0.14
N HIS A 470 11.44 -19.95 0.99
CA HIS A 470 12.36 -21.06 1.18
C HIS A 470 12.10 -22.27 0.26
N THR A 471 11.19 -22.19 -0.71
CA THR A 471 10.93 -23.30 -1.66
C THR A 471 11.31 -22.87 -3.07
N PRO A 472 11.99 -23.74 -3.86
CA PRO A 472 12.33 -23.43 -5.24
C PRO A 472 11.09 -23.19 -6.09
N ARG A 473 11.23 -22.35 -7.10
CA ARG A 473 10.16 -21.97 -8.03
C ARG A 473 10.45 -22.47 -9.44
N ASN A 474 9.40 -22.96 -10.11
CA ASN A 474 9.49 -23.33 -11.51
C ASN A 474 9.54 -22.09 -12.44
N ILE A 475 9.65 -22.31 -13.75
CA ILE A 475 9.74 -21.23 -14.75
C ILE A 475 8.52 -20.28 -14.75
N ALA A 476 7.36 -20.73 -14.25
CA ALA A 476 6.14 -19.94 -14.11
C ALA A 476 6.05 -19.23 -12.74
N GLN A 477 7.14 -19.24 -11.96
CA GLN A 477 7.24 -18.70 -10.61
C GLN A 477 6.31 -19.39 -9.59
N ALA A 478 5.77 -20.57 -9.89
CA ALA A 478 5.02 -21.37 -8.91
C ALA A 478 5.96 -22.23 -8.05
N LEU A 479 5.62 -22.43 -6.79
CA LEU A 479 6.39 -23.26 -5.85
C LEU A 479 6.43 -24.73 -6.30
N GLU A 480 7.60 -25.36 -6.17
CA GLU A 480 7.77 -26.81 -6.38
C GLU A 480 7.37 -27.57 -5.11
N ALA A 481 6.11 -28.02 -5.04
CA ALA A 481 5.53 -28.67 -3.85
C ALA A 481 6.20 -30.00 -3.43
N ASP A 482 7.00 -30.62 -4.29
CA ASP A 482 7.79 -31.82 -3.99
C ASP A 482 9.16 -31.50 -3.35
N LYS A 483 9.53 -30.22 -3.26
CA LYS A 483 10.79 -29.73 -2.70
C LYS A 483 10.59 -28.62 -1.65
N PRO A 484 9.64 -28.75 -0.72
CA PRO A 484 9.37 -27.68 0.24
C PRO A 484 10.63 -27.36 1.05
N PHE A 485 10.87 -26.07 1.27
CA PHE A 485 11.94 -25.58 2.15
C PHE A 485 13.39 -25.81 1.68
N GLN A 486 13.63 -26.26 0.45
CA GLN A 486 15.00 -26.52 -0.08
C GLN A 486 15.77 -25.27 -0.55
N GLY A 487 15.28 -24.08 -0.19
CA GLY A 487 15.85 -22.78 -0.51
C GLY A 487 15.51 -22.27 -1.91
N ASN A 488 15.70 -20.97 -2.11
CA ASN A 488 15.50 -20.29 -3.40
C ASN A 488 16.30 -18.99 -3.46
N ILE A 489 16.64 -18.51 -4.65
CA ILE A 489 17.27 -17.19 -4.80
C ILE A 489 16.19 -16.12 -5.00
N ILE A 490 16.19 -15.11 -4.12
CA ILE A 490 15.25 -13.98 -4.11
C ILE A 490 16.05 -12.71 -3.84
N ASP A 491 15.85 -11.69 -4.67
CA ASP A 491 16.56 -10.40 -4.57
C ASP A 491 18.10 -10.55 -4.43
N HIS A 492 18.67 -11.45 -5.23
CA HIS A 492 20.12 -11.75 -5.22
C HIS A 492 20.65 -12.26 -3.87
N TRP A 493 19.77 -12.75 -3.00
CA TRP A 493 20.09 -13.51 -1.79
C TRP A 493 19.52 -14.92 -1.92
N ASN A 494 20.18 -15.89 -1.31
CA ASN A 494 19.59 -17.22 -1.16
C ASN A 494 18.76 -17.23 0.12
N ALA A 495 17.45 -17.43 0.03
CA ALA A 495 16.66 -17.91 1.15
C ALA A 495 17.13 -19.35 1.43
N PRO A 496 17.76 -19.61 2.58
CA PRO A 496 18.47 -20.87 2.82
C PRO A 496 17.54 -22.08 2.86
N ASP A 497 18.09 -23.26 2.70
CA ASP A 497 17.38 -24.51 2.98
C ASP A 497 17.01 -24.58 4.47
N ILE A 498 15.72 -24.68 4.78
CA ILE A 498 15.20 -24.83 6.15
C ILE A 498 14.49 -26.17 6.34
N THR A 499 14.86 -27.17 5.54
CA THR A 499 14.40 -28.55 5.72
C THR A 499 14.82 -29.09 7.08
N ALA A 500 14.06 -30.07 7.57
CA ALA A 500 14.37 -30.72 8.83
C ALA A 500 15.79 -31.32 8.82
N ASN A 501 16.22 -31.87 7.67
CA ASN A 501 17.58 -32.40 7.54
C ASN A 501 18.64 -31.33 7.72
N GLU A 502 18.59 -30.23 6.95
CA GLU A 502 19.60 -29.18 7.01
C GLU A 502 19.64 -28.54 8.42
N LEU A 503 18.48 -28.29 9.03
CA LEU A 503 18.40 -27.76 10.39
C LEU A 503 19.04 -28.70 11.45
N HIS A 504 18.82 -30.01 11.34
CA HIS A 504 19.43 -31.01 12.23
C HIS A 504 20.93 -31.19 11.96
N GLU A 505 21.38 -31.16 10.70
CA GLU A 505 22.81 -31.15 10.35
C GLU A 505 23.51 -29.96 11.00
N HIS A 506 22.88 -28.79 11.04
CA HIS A 506 23.48 -27.60 11.65
C HIS A 506 23.28 -27.55 13.16
N GLY A 507 22.54 -28.51 13.71
CA GLY A 507 22.23 -28.62 15.13
C GLY A 507 21.38 -27.48 15.67
N TRP A 508 20.45 -26.93 14.87
CA TRP A 508 19.45 -25.97 15.34
C TRP A 508 18.56 -26.62 16.39
N THR A 509 18.25 -25.86 17.43
CA THR A 509 17.24 -26.25 18.41
C THR A 509 15.98 -25.40 18.22
N MET A 510 14.86 -25.87 18.78
CA MET A 510 13.61 -25.10 18.82
C MET A 510 13.81 -23.73 19.48
N GLY A 511 14.67 -23.67 20.52
CA GLY A 511 15.04 -22.42 21.18
C GLY A 511 15.84 -21.48 20.28
N ASP A 512 16.79 -22.01 19.51
CA ASP A 512 17.58 -21.20 18.56
C ASP A 512 16.71 -20.61 17.46
N ILE A 513 15.77 -21.38 16.92
CA ILE A 513 14.82 -20.91 15.90
C ILE A 513 13.94 -19.80 16.48
N ALA A 514 13.38 -20.02 17.68
CA ALA A 514 12.52 -19.03 18.30
C ALA A 514 13.28 -17.75 18.68
N ASP A 515 14.53 -17.83 19.15
CA ASP A 515 15.39 -16.67 19.42
C ASP A 515 15.70 -15.89 18.14
N PHE A 516 16.03 -16.60 17.06
CA PHE A 516 16.31 -16.03 15.75
C PHE A 516 15.10 -15.29 15.18
N LEU A 517 13.93 -15.93 15.17
CA LEU A 517 12.70 -15.31 14.67
C LEU A 517 12.23 -14.14 15.54
N GLN A 518 12.49 -14.17 16.84
CA GLN A 518 12.04 -13.10 17.73
C GLN A 518 12.94 -11.87 17.72
N THR A 519 14.26 -12.08 17.60
CA THR A 519 15.27 -11.03 17.85
C THR A 519 16.23 -10.81 16.68
N GLY A 520 16.13 -11.63 15.64
CA GLY A 520 17.10 -11.66 14.54
C GLY A 520 18.43 -12.27 14.94
N HIS A 521 18.57 -12.83 16.15
CA HIS A 521 19.83 -13.32 16.68
C HIS A 521 19.65 -14.69 17.37
N SER A 522 20.56 -15.62 17.09
CA SER A 522 20.68 -16.89 17.83
C SER A 522 22.13 -17.34 17.92
N ALA A 523 22.37 -18.46 18.63
CA ALA A 523 23.68 -19.09 18.65
C ALA A 523 24.13 -19.60 17.26
N LYS A 524 23.19 -19.70 16.30
CA LYS A 524 23.43 -20.23 14.96
C LYS A 524 23.62 -19.14 13.91
N GLY A 525 23.31 -17.89 14.19
CA GLY A 525 23.53 -16.80 13.26
C GLY A 525 22.63 -15.60 13.52
N THR A 526 22.63 -14.68 12.56
CA THR A 526 21.81 -13.47 12.59
C THR A 526 21.02 -13.30 11.30
N ALA A 527 19.84 -12.70 11.42
CA ALA A 527 19.05 -12.30 10.28
C ALA A 527 19.79 -11.20 9.51
N PHE A 528 19.63 -11.20 8.20
CA PHE A 528 20.10 -10.15 7.30
C PHE A 528 19.22 -10.17 6.05
N ALA A 529 19.32 -9.13 5.22
CA ALA A 529 18.51 -8.98 4.01
C ALA A 529 17.01 -9.17 4.30
N GLY A 530 16.25 -9.83 3.41
CA GLY A 530 14.80 -10.00 3.57
C GLY A 530 14.38 -10.66 4.88
N MET A 531 15.21 -11.52 5.49
CA MET A 531 14.89 -12.11 6.80
C MET A 531 14.96 -11.07 7.93
N ALA A 532 15.83 -10.07 7.83
CA ALA A 532 15.84 -8.97 8.79
C ALA A 532 14.54 -8.15 8.71
N ASP A 533 14.01 -7.94 7.50
CA ASP A 533 12.71 -7.27 7.32
C ASP A 533 11.54 -8.08 7.87
N VAL A 534 11.55 -9.42 7.69
CA VAL A 534 10.57 -10.33 8.30
C VAL A 534 10.62 -10.24 9.83
N VAL A 535 11.82 -10.28 10.43
CA VAL A 535 11.95 -10.13 11.88
C VAL A 535 11.44 -8.76 12.33
N LYS A 536 11.88 -7.70 11.66
CA LYS A 536 11.54 -6.31 11.99
C LYS A 536 10.04 -6.06 11.98
N ASN A 537 9.33 -6.56 10.98
CA ASN A 537 7.95 -6.20 10.68
C ASN A 537 6.92 -7.30 11.03
N SER A 538 7.35 -8.51 11.39
CA SER A 538 6.44 -9.65 11.65
C SER A 538 6.86 -10.49 12.85
N THR A 539 7.86 -11.36 12.71
CA THR A 539 8.04 -12.49 13.63
C THR A 539 8.43 -12.06 15.04
N ARG A 540 9.03 -10.87 15.21
CA ARG A 540 9.32 -10.31 16.55
C ARG A 540 8.07 -10.02 17.39
N TYR A 541 6.93 -9.80 16.73
CA TYR A 541 5.65 -9.52 17.39
C TYR A 541 4.87 -10.81 17.72
N MET A 542 5.37 -11.96 17.25
CA MET A 542 4.77 -13.25 17.56
C MET A 542 5.04 -13.66 19.01
N THR A 543 4.13 -14.47 19.57
CA THR A 543 4.36 -15.03 20.90
C THR A 543 5.49 -16.04 20.86
N ARG A 544 6.24 -16.15 21.96
CA ARG A 544 7.32 -17.15 22.08
C ARG A 544 6.81 -18.57 21.83
N GLU A 545 5.61 -18.89 22.30
CA GLU A 545 4.99 -20.20 22.11
C GLU A 545 4.75 -20.52 20.63
N ASP A 546 4.27 -19.55 19.85
CA ASP A 546 4.05 -19.71 18.41
C ASP A 546 5.37 -19.82 17.63
N LEU A 547 6.41 -19.09 18.04
CA LEU A 547 7.75 -19.22 17.47
C LEU A 547 8.38 -20.60 17.76
N GLU A 548 8.20 -21.12 18.97
CA GLU A 548 8.59 -22.48 19.32
C GLU A 548 7.77 -23.53 18.55
N ALA A 549 6.48 -23.26 18.28
CA ALA A 549 5.66 -24.13 17.45
C ALA A 549 6.18 -24.21 16.01
N ILE A 550 6.55 -23.07 15.41
CA ILE A 550 7.23 -23.03 14.11
C ILE A 550 8.50 -23.87 14.15
N GLY A 551 9.34 -23.70 15.19
CA GLY A 551 10.54 -24.50 15.38
C GLY A 551 10.27 -26.01 15.48
N ASP A 552 9.24 -26.42 16.23
CA ASP A 552 8.82 -27.82 16.37
C ASP A 552 8.40 -28.41 15.02
N TYR A 553 7.65 -27.66 14.21
CA TYR A 553 7.26 -28.08 12.86
C TYR A 553 8.47 -28.23 11.93
N LEU A 554 9.33 -27.21 11.85
CA LEU A 554 10.50 -27.21 10.95
C LEU A 554 11.51 -28.31 11.30
N LEU A 555 11.75 -28.56 12.60
CA LEU A 555 12.68 -29.60 13.06
C LEU A 555 12.10 -31.01 12.97
N THR A 556 10.78 -31.17 13.07
CA THR A 556 10.13 -32.48 12.92
C THR A 556 9.94 -32.83 11.44
N GLY A 557 9.62 -31.83 10.62
CA GLY A 557 9.32 -32.02 9.22
C GLY A 557 7.91 -32.57 8.96
N ASP A 558 7.60 -32.75 7.68
CA ASP A 558 6.31 -33.25 7.17
C ASP A 558 6.46 -34.03 5.85
N GLU A 559 5.38 -34.37 5.16
CA GLU A 559 5.39 -34.95 3.82
C GLU A 559 6.26 -34.12 2.86
N ASN A 560 7.26 -34.76 2.25
CA ASN A 560 8.34 -34.17 1.42
C ASN A 560 9.41 -33.33 2.13
N ASN A 561 9.35 -33.18 3.45
CA ASN A 561 10.40 -32.59 4.29
C ASN A 561 10.65 -33.45 5.55
N ARG A 562 10.75 -34.78 5.41
CA ARG A 562 10.94 -35.66 6.58
C ARG A 562 12.41 -35.72 6.97
N LEU A 563 12.67 -35.62 8.27
CA LEU A 563 13.98 -35.88 8.85
C LEU A 563 14.42 -37.32 8.54
N ASP A 564 15.56 -37.49 7.88
CA ASP A 564 16.24 -38.77 7.75
C ASP A 564 16.82 -39.17 9.11
N PRO A 565 16.48 -40.36 9.66
CA PRO A 565 17.04 -40.83 10.92
C PRO A 565 18.58 -40.94 10.95
N ASN A 566 19.23 -40.91 9.78
CA ASN A 566 20.68 -40.98 9.65
C ASN A 566 21.36 -39.61 9.58
N THR A 567 20.60 -38.51 9.56
CA THR A 567 21.13 -37.15 9.58
C THR A 567 21.97 -36.95 10.85
N LYS A 568 23.19 -36.42 10.69
CA LYS A 568 24.13 -36.19 11.79
C LYS A 568 24.48 -34.72 11.87
N PRO A 569 24.60 -34.15 13.09
CA PRO A 569 25.14 -32.82 13.25
C PRO A 569 26.56 -32.71 12.69
N LEU A 570 26.82 -31.59 12.04
CA LEU A 570 28.13 -31.13 11.61
C LEU A 570 28.99 -30.78 12.83
N GLU A 571 30.27 -31.12 12.78
CA GLU A 571 31.22 -30.93 13.88
C GLU A 571 32.41 -30.07 13.42
N PRO A 572 32.21 -28.76 13.21
CA PRO A 572 33.25 -27.89 12.71
C PRO A 572 34.46 -27.87 13.66
N THR A 573 35.62 -28.18 13.09
CA THR A 573 36.87 -28.37 13.86
C THR A 573 37.49 -27.07 14.38
N GLY A 574 37.14 -25.93 13.78
CA GLY A 574 37.86 -24.67 13.99
C GLY A 574 39.24 -24.68 13.33
N PHE A 575 39.98 -23.57 13.47
CA PHE A 575 41.34 -23.49 12.92
C PHE A 575 42.36 -24.21 13.82
N THR A 576 43.07 -25.19 13.26
CA THR A 576 44.17 -25.87 13.95
C THR A 576 45.49 -25.11 13.81
N ALA A 577 46.50 -25.48 14.62
CA ALA A 577 47.85 -24.90 14.49
C ALA A 577 48.53 -25.18 13.14
N ALA A 578 48.08 -26.21 12.40
CA ALA A 578 48.55 -26.47 11.04
C ALA A 578 47.87 -25.54 10.04
N ASP A 579 46.56 -25.33 10.19
CA ASP A 579 45.75 -24.43 9.37
C ASP A 579 46.27 -22.99 9.46
N MET A 580 46.71 -22.56 10.64
CA MET A 580 47.26 -21.22 10.86
C MET A 580 48.52 -20.89 10.01
N LYS A 581 49.14 -21.90 9.39
CA LYS A 581 50.33 -21.73 8.53
C LYS A 581 49.98 -21.70 7.04
N THR A 582 48.72 -21.93 6.66
CA THR A 582 48.32 -21.93 5.26
C THR A 582 48.10 -20.50 4.75
N LYS A 583 48.13 -20.34 3.42
CA LYS A 583 47.91 -19.03 2.80
C LYS A 583 46.50 -18.52 3.08
N GLU A 584 45.52 -19.41 3.04
CA GLU A 584 44.10 -19.12 3.21
C GLU A 584 43.81 -18.59 4.62
N PHE A 585 44.46 -19.15 5.66
CA PHE A 585 44.35 -18.61 7.01
C PHE A 585 44.98 -17.21 7.14
N GLN A 586 46.13 -16.97 6.51
CA GLN A 586 46.75 -15.64 6.57
C GLN A 586 45.84 -14.58 5.93
N ILE A 587 45.22 -14.90 4.79
CA ILE A 587 44.21 -14.03 4.17
C ILE A 587 43.06 -13.80 5.16
N PHE A 588 42.47 -14.87 5.71
CA PHE A 588 41.40 -14.73 6.71
C PHE A 588 41.80 -13.86 7.91
N ALA A 589 43.00 -14.05 8.45
CA ALA A 589 43.49 -13.29 9.60
C ALA A 589 43.65 -11.80 9.27
N ASP A 590 44.15 -11.48 8.08
CA ASP A 590 44.41 -10.12 7.61
C ASP A 590 43.11 -9.39 7.21
N THR A 591 42.09 -10.10 6.72
CA THR A 591 40.85 -9.51 6.20
C THR A 591 39.66 -9.61 7.15
N CYS A 592 39.45 -10.77 7.77
CA CYS A 592 38.23 -11.11 8.51
C CYS A 592 38.47 -11.24 10.03
N GLY A 593 39.65 -11.71 10.44
CA GLY A 593 39.97 -12.09 11.82
C GLY A 593 39.98 -10.92 12.81
N ALA A 594 40.14 -9.68 12.34
CA ALA A 594 40.00 -8.48 13.16
C ALA A 594 38.59 -8.39 13.75
N CYS A 595 37.56 -8.67 12.96
CA CYS A 595 36.15 -8.58 13.36
C CYS A 595 35.63 -9.93 13.88
N HIS A 596 35.81 -11.02 13.13
CA HIS A 596 35.28 -12.35 13.47
C HIS A 596 36.15 -13.15 14.45
N GLY A 597 37.25 -12.57 14.93
CA GLY A 597 38.22 -13.24 15.78
C GLY A 597 39.18 -14.13 14.98
N ALA A 598 40.42 -14.24 15.45
CA ALA A 598 41.43 -15.10 14.81
C ALA A 598 41.07 -16.60 14.89
N ASP A 599 40.14 -16.97 15.77
CA ASP A 599 39.60 -18.33 15.93
C ASP A 599 38.21 -18.50 15.31
N GLY A 600 37.67 -17.47 14.64
CA GLY A 600 36.36 -17.50 14.00
C GLY A 600 35.17 -17.52 14.95
N LYS A 601 35.37 -17.31 16.26
CA LYS A 601 34.29 -17.36 17.27
C LYS A 601 33.50 -16.05 17.40
N GLY A 602 33.78 -15.08 16.53
CA GLY A 602 33.16 -13.78 16.56
C GLY A 602 33.70 -12.91 17.68
N ARG A 603 33.20 -11.68 17.73
CA ARG A 603 33.44 -10.74 18.81
C ARG A 603 32.11 -10.13 19.18
N LYS A 604 31.77 -10.21 20.47
CA LYS A 604 30.54 -9.66 21.01
C LYS A 604 30.36 -8.20 20.56
N ASP A 605 29.16 -7.86 20.09
CA ASP A 605 28.74 -6.53 19.62
C ASP A 605 29.58 -5.97 18.45
N ILE A 606 30.39 -6.82 17.79
CA ILE A 606 31.29 -6.44 16.68
C ILE A 606 30.96 -7.28 15.44
N ALA A 607 31.05 -8.60 15.55
CA ALA A 607 30.78 -9.51 14.43
C ALA A 607 30.31 -10.88 14.94
N PRO A 608 29.42 -11.57 14.19
CA PRO A 608 28.94 -12.89 14.56
C PRO A 608 30.07 -13.92 14.56
N ALA A 609 29.86 -14.99 15.33
CA ALA A 609 30.65 -16.20 15.17
C ALA A 609 30.48 -16.75 13.75
N LEU A 610 31.59 -17.17 13.14
CA LEU A 610 31.61 -17.93 11.90
C LEU A 610 31.68 -19.43 12.20
N LEU A 611 32.31 -19.81 13.31
CA LEU A 611 32.36 -21.18 13.81
C LEU A 611 30.95 -21.67 14.18
N GLY A 612 30.46 -22.68 13.47
CA GLY A 612 29.14 -23.26 13.67
C GLY A 612 27.98 -22.36 13.22
N ASN A 613 28.25 -21.32 12.44
CA ASN A 613 27.24 -20.42 11.90
C ASN A 613 26.46 -21.09 10.76
N GLY A 614 25.13 -20.99 10.76
CA GLY A 614 24.25 -21.62 9.78
C GLY A 614 24.61 -21.27 8.33
N ILE A 615 24.94 -20.02 8.01
CA ILE A 615 25.33 -19.61 6.64
C ILE A 615 26.66 -20.23 6.22
N ILE A 616 27.60 -20.39 7.15
CA ILE A 616 28.89 -21.04 6.86
C ILE A 616 28.72 -22.55 6.74
N SER A 617 27.78 -23.11 7.49
CA SER A 617 27.41 -24.52 7.48
C SER A 617 26.40 -24.89 6.39
N HIS A 618 25.78 -23.96 5.66
CA HIS A 618 24.81 -24.30 4.62
C HIS A 618 25.45 -25.05 3.45
N SER A 619 24.76 -26.04 2.90
CA SER A 619 25.21 -26.80 1.73
C SER A 619 25.49 -25.90 0.52
N GLU A 620 24.58 -24.96 0.21
CA GLU A 620 24.75 -23.95 -0.84
C GLU A 620 25.67 -22.78 -0.38
N PRO A 621 26.81 -22.52 -1.05
CA PRO A 621 27.72 -21.44 -0.68
C PRO A 621 27.30 -20.03 -1.10
N TYR A 622 26.22 -19.86 -1.87
CA TYR A 622 25.81 -18.57 -2.43
C TYR A 622 25.86 -17.41 -1.41
N ASN A 623 25.21 -17.54 -0.25
CA ASN A 623 25.18 -16.46 0.75
C ASN A 623 26.56 -16.19 1.36
N THR A 624 27.39 -17.22 1.58
CA THR A 624 28.75 -17.02 2.07
C THR A 624 29.55 -16.16 1.09
N VAL A 625 29.40 -16.42 -0.21
CA VAL A 625 30.07 -15.65 -1.28
C VAL A 625 29.48 -14.25 -1.40
N ALA A 626 28.16 -14.13 -1.44
CA ALA A 626 27.46 -12.86 -1.61
C ALA A 626 27.77 -11.89 -0.47
N VAL A 627 27.74 -12.35 0.80
CA VAL A 627 28.10 -11.53 1.98
C VAL A 627 29.55 -11.01 1.88
N VAL A 628 30.49 -11.84 1.46
CA VAL A 628 31.91 -11.42 1.31
C VAL A 628 32.05 -10.39 0.19
N LEU A 629 31.41 -10.61 -0.95
CA LEU A 629 31.49 -9.70 -2.10
C LEU A 629 30.77 -8.36 -1.84
N ARG A 630 29.56 -8.39 -1.30
CA ARG A 630 28.70 -7.21 -1.12
C ARG A 630 28.94 -6.47 0.19
N GLY A 631 29.31 -7.18 1.26
CA GLY A 631 29.18 -6.69 2.63
C GLY A 631 27.75 -6.80 3.16
N LEU A 632 27.50 -6.30 4.36
CA LEU A 632 26.19 -6.32 5.02
C LEU A 632 25.90 -4.99 5.71
N SER A 633 24.71 -4.45 5.43
CA SER A 633 24.12 -3.28 6.11
C SER A 633 23.77 -3.58 7.57
N PRO A 634 23.86 -2.57 8.47
CA PRO A 634 23.29 -2.71 9.79
C PRO A 634 21.76 -2.78 9.64
N ASP A 635 21.14 -3.73 10.33
CA ASP A 635 19.69 -3.99 10.29
C ASP A 635 18.92 -3.35 11.45
N TYR A 636 19.63 -2.90 12.49
CA TYR A 636 19.11 -2.18 13.66
C TYR A 636 17.93 -2.90 14.37
N LEU A 637 17.92 -4.25 14.34
CA LEU A 637 16.84 -5.05 14.93
C LEU A 637 16.83 -4.95 16.46
N GLU A 638 18.02 -4.96 17.06
CA GLU A 638 18.27 -4.88 18.49
C GLU A 638 19.43 -3.89 18.73
N PRO A 639 19.15 -2.59 18.97
CA PRO A 639 20.18 -1.54 18.98
C PRO A 639 21.37 -1.74 19.94
N ASN A 640 21.27 -2.67 20.89
CA ASN A 640 22.32 -3.01 21.85
C ASN A 640 22.97 -4.38 21.61
N ARG A 641 22.60 -5.08 20.53
CA ARG A 641 23.08 -6.42 20.15
C ARG A 641 23.47 -6.53 18.68
N ASP A 642 23.04 -5.59 17.84
CA ASP A 642 23.38 -5.59 16.42
C ASP A 642 24.89 -5.49 16.19
N TYR A 643 25.35 -6.18 15.14
CA TYR A 643 26.74 -6.19 14.75
C TYR A 643 27.12 -4.96 13.93
N MET A 644 28.43 -4.68 13.87
CA MET A 644 28.92 -3.61 13.01
C MET A 644 28.67 -3.95 11.53
N PRO A 645 28.45 -2.93 10.68
CA PRO A 645 28.35 -3.11 9.24
C PRO A 645 29.57 -3.87 8.69
N MET A 646 29.32 -4.85 7.82
CA MET A 646 30.40 -5.60 7.17
C MET A 646 30.77 -4.92 5.85
N SER A 647 32.05 -4.56 5.69
CA SER A 647 32.56 -3.97 4.45
C SER A 647 32.55 -4.96 3.28
N SER A 648 32.46 -4.45 2.05
CA SER A 648 32.62 -5.25 0.83
C SER A 648 34.07 -5.68 0.64
N PHE A 649 34.30 -6.94 0.29
CA PHE A 649 35.60 -7.47 -0.09
C PHE A 649 35.72 -7.76 -1.59
N ASN A 650 34.81 -7.21 -2.41
CA ASN A 650 34.77 -7.44 -3.87
C ASN A 650 36.14 -7.22 -4.52
N ASN A 651 36.85 -6.14 -4.16
CA ASN A 651 38.08 -5.73 -4.84
C ASN A 651 39.38 -6.19 -4.14
N ILE A 652 39.29 -7.05 -3.12
CA ILE A 652 40.43 -7.39 -2.26
C ILE A 652 41.17 -8.64 -2.75
N ALA A 653 40.48 -9.57 -3.41
CA ALA A 653 41.07 -10.78 -3.99
C ALA A 653 40.39 -11.13 -5.32
N GLY A 654 41.16 -11.78 -6.21
CA GLY A 654 40.60 -12.34 -7.44
C GLY A 654 39.72 -13.55 -7.16
N ASP A 655 38.79 -13.88 -8.08
CA ASP A 655 37.78 -14.92 -7.88
C ASP A 655 38.32 -16.28 -7.41
N GLY A 656 39.51 -16.68 -7.89
CA GLY A 656 40.13 -17.94 -7.47
C GLY A 656 40.64 -17.92 -6.03
N GLU A 657 41.30 -16.84 -5.62
CA GLU A 657 41.80 -16.69 -4.25
C GLU A 657 40.65 -16.54 -3.25
N MET A 658 39.58 -15.87 -3.65
CA MET A 658 38.36 -15.77 -2.86
C MET A 658 37.65 -17.12 -2.73
N ALA A 659 37.58 -17.90 -3.81
CA ALA A 659 37.02 -19.25 -3.80
C ALA A 659 37.81 -20.18 -2.86
N ASP A 660 39.15 -20.13 -2.89
CA ASP A 660 40.01 -20.91 -2.00
C ASP A 660 39.82 -20.50 -0.53
N MET A 661 39.77 -19.20 -0.24
CA MET A 661 39.53 -18.67 1.11
C MET A 661 38.16 -19.09 1.65
N ILE A 662 37.09 -18.93 0.88
CA ILE A 662 35.73 -19.27 1.30
C ILE A 662 35.61 -20.79 1.50
N SER A 663 36.19 -21.59 0.61
CA SER A 663 36.26 -23.06 0.77
C SER A 663 36.94 -23.44 2.07
N PHE A 664 38.06 -22.80 2.39
CA PHE A 664 38.79 -23.03 3.63
C PHE A 664 37.97 -22.63 4.87
N ILE A 665 37.31 -21.48 4.85
CA ILE A 665 36.42 -21.03 5.95
C ILE A 665 35.28 -22.02 6.16
N ARG A 666 34.56 -22.39 5.09
CA ARG A 666 33.45 -23.35 5.14
C ARG A 666 33.88 -24.73 5.63
N ASN A 667 35.04 -25.20 5.20
CA ASN A 667 35.62 -26.47 5.65
C ASN A 667 35.90 -26.47 7.16
N LYS A 668 36.54 -25.42 7.67
CA LYS A 668 37.02 -25.39 9.06
C LYS A 668 35.96 -24.94 10.05
N LEU A 669 35.16 -23.96 9.67
CA LEU A 669 34.20 -23.30 10.55
C LEU A 669 32.77 -23.79 10.37
N GLY A 670 32.43 -24.39 9.22
CA GLY A 670 31.09 -24.94 8.93
C GLY A 670 31.06 -26.45 8.65
N ASP A 671 32.20 -27.14 8.69
CA ASP A 671 32.32 -28.58 8.35
C ASP A 671 31.79 -28.94 6.95
N ARG A 672 31.85 -28.00 6.00
CA ARG A 672 31.46 -28.21 4.60
C ARG A 672 32.68 -28.44 3.72
N HIS A 673 32.76 -29.63 3.14
CA HIS A 673 33.94 -30.06 2.38
C HIS A 673 33.85 -29.79 0.88
N ASP A 674 32.67 -29.42 0.38
CA ASP A 674 32.48 -29.04 -1.01
C ASP A 674 33.20 -27.71 -1.28
N ALA A 675 34.05 -27.71 -2.31
CA ALA A 675 34.83 -26.55 -2.67
C ALA A 675 33.95 -25.52 -3.38
N VAL A 676 34.04 -24.26 -2.93
CA VAL A 676 33.57 -23.12 -3.72
C VAL A 676 34.52 -22.97 -4.90
N THR A 677 33.96 -22.89 -6.11
CA THR A 677 34.77 -22.78 -7.32
C THR A 677 34.96 -21.32 -7.74
N ARG A 678 36.03 -21.06 -8.50
CA ARG A 678 36.26 -19.76 -9.13
C ARG A 678 35.06 -19.29 -9.95
N ASP A 679 34.44 -20.20 -10.71
CA ASP A 679 33.33 -19.85 -11.60
C ASP A 679 32.09 -19.45 -10.78
N MET A 680 31.82 -20.12 -9.65
CA MET A 680 30.74 -19.71 -8.74
C MET A 680 30.94 -18.28 -8.21
N VAL A 681 32.16 -17.95 -7.73
CA VAL A 681 32.46 -16.60 -7.25
C VAL A 681 32.29 -15.57 -8.37
N LYS A 682 32.78 -15.88 -9.57
CA LYS A 682 32.66 -15.00 -10.73
C LYS A 682 31.21 -14.77 -11.14
N ASP A 683 30.40 -15.83 -11.18
CA ASP A 683 29.00 -15.73 -11.61
C ASP A 683 28.17 -14.93 -10.59
N ILE A 684 28.35 -15.18 -9.29
CA ILE A 684 27.71 -14.41 -8.22
C ILE A 684 28.16 -12.94 -8.28
N ARG A 685 29.44 -12.68 -8.50
CA ARG A 685 29.95 -11.30 -8.66
C ARG A 685 29.27 -10.60 -9.83
N ILE A 686 29.20 -11.24 -10.99
CA ILE A 686 28.55 -10.66 -12.19
C ILE A 686 27.07 -10.38 -11.92
N ASP A 687 26.39 -11.28 -11.21
CA ASP A 687 24.99 -11.10 -10.85
C ASP A 687 24.78 -9.89 -9.93
N LEU A 688 25.57 -9.80 -8.85
CA LEU A 688 25.52 -8.67 -7.91
C LEU A 688 25.93 -7.34 -8.58
N GLU A 689 26.89 -7.34 -9.51
CA GLU A 689 27.32 -6.14 -10.25
C GLU A 689 26.20 -5.64 -11.17
N LYS A 690 25.48 -6.56 -11.83
CA LYS A 690 24.35 -6.22 -12.70
C LYS A 690 23.16 -5.64 -11.94
N SER A 691 22.92 -6.12 -10.72
CA SER A 691 21.85 -5.58 -9.87
C SER A 691 22.24 -4.29 -9.15
N GLY A 692 23.49 -3.83 -9.29
CA GLY A 692 23.96 -2.58 -8.70
C GLY A 692 24.19 -2.66 -7.18
N VAL A 693 24.28 -3.87 -6.63
CA VAL A 693 24.42 -4.08 -5.18
C VAL A 693 25.86 -4.38 -4.74
N THR A 694 26.83 -4.42 -5.65
CA THR A 694 28.27 -4.49 -5.31
C THR A 694 28.90 -3.13 -5.07
N GLY A 695 29.80 -3.01 -4.09
CA GLY A 695 30.64 -1.80 -3.90
C GLY A 695 30.71 -1.27 -2.46
N GLY A 696 30.09 -1.93 -1.49
CA GLY A 696 30.01 -1.44 -0.12
C GLY A 696 29.10 -0.21 -0.01
N PHE A 697 28.95 0.29 1.21
CA PHE A 697 28.01 1.35 1.64
C PHE A 697 28.07 2.70 0.89
N HIS A 698 28.96 2.84 -0.09
CA HIS A 698 29.20 4.08 -0.81
C HIS A 698 28.83 4.04 -2.30
N ASP A 699 28.39 2.91 -2.84
CA ASP A 699 28.13 2.76 -4.28
C ASP A 699 26.65 2.55 -4.65
N ALA A 700 25.71 2.72 -3.71
CA ALA A 700 24.29 2.84 -4.06
C ALA A 700 24.04 4.25 -4.65
N LYS A 701 23.77 4.30 -5.96
CA LYS A 701 23.34 5.49 -6.69
C LYS A 701 21.85 5.74 -6.56
#